data_AF-A0AAU9UZ08-F1
#
_entry.id   AF-A0AAU9UZ08-F1
#
_cell.length_a   1.000
_cell.length_b   1.000
_cell.length_c   1.000
_cell.angle_alpha   90.00
_cell.angle_beta   90.00
_cell.angle_gamma   90.00
#
_symmetry.space_group_name_H-M   'P 1'
#
loop_
_entity.id
_entity.type
_entity.pdbx_description
1 polymer ?
#
loop_
_entity_poly.entity_id
_entity_poly.type
_entity_poly.pdbx_seq_one_letter_code
_entity_poly.pdbx_strand_id
1 'polypeptide(L)'
;MTESITTLTAPISLSTYHQLSLTVESASIRNSGLFKPNPYLQLIIDDNISRRTEVLKNTLHPKWKEEFTVLVTPLSQLVFRLADHHSFRKDHIIGEKRINLLKILLYCNGKCENVELTLDLMKTVSQDNASNTNTEVKAAELVLLLDGLRIDPAILNQSHETLGESNNSRSPLSDGIRARIRLRNNLENQRSVVHLRNLRPPPGPPPLSNGTGLAGALDGGAGPSRQDEPPVSSAASAAAPVTTGAAAAPAAAAAAEEPLPSGWEMRYDVYGRRYYVDHNTRSTSWERPQPLPPGWEVRRDARGRVYYVDHNTRTTTWQRPDTERLARFQHWRGERRHVVAQGNQRFLYPPQPAPSPPTADHDPSAGGSGAGVAGAVGVAGVAGGAGVAGAAGAVGAGGAPDDALGALPAGWERRVHPDGRVYFVNHKNRTTQWEDPRTQGQEISALEEALPPGWEIRFTEEGTRYFVDHNTRTTTFQDPRPGAPKGPQGAYGVPRAYERSFRWKLSQFRYLCQSNALPSHIKITLSRQTLFEDSYHQIMRLPAYELRRRLYIIFRGEEGLDYGGVSREWFFLLSHEVLNPMYCLFEYANKNNYSLQINPASYVNPDHLLYFKFIGRFIAMALYHGRFIYSGFTMPFYKRMLNKKLTMKDIESIDPEFYNSLVWIKDNNIDECGLEMWFSVDFEVLGQVIHHELKPSGDKERVTEANKEQYLQLVTQWRMTRGIEEQTVAFLDGFNEVVPLEWLKYFDERELELMLCGMQEVDVDDWQRNTIYRHYTRTSKQVAWFWQFVRQMDNEKRARLLQFVTGTCRVPVGGFAELMGSNGPQRFCIEKVGKDTWLPRSHTCFNRLDLPPYKSYEQLCEKLNYAIEETEGFGQE
;
A
#
# COMPACT_ATOMS: atom_id res chain seq x y z
N MET A 1 7.70 -71.81 -16.64
CA MET A 1 8.87 -71.05 -17.15
C MET A 1 8.71 -69.62 -16.66
N THR A 2 9.76 -69.03 -16.10
CA THR A 2 9.76 -67.66 -15.57
C THR A 2 10.77 -66.84 -16.37
N GLU A 3 10.29 -65.96 -17.23
CA GLU A 3 11.17 -65.01 -17.92
C GLU A 3 11.50 -63.85 -16.99
N SER A 4 12.78 -63.69 -16.67
CA SER A 4 13.29 -62.68 -15.76
C SER A 4 13.52 -61.36 -16.49
N ILE A 5 12.62 -60.40 -16.29
CA ILE A 5 12.81 -59.02 -16.75
C ILE A 5 14.04 -58.44 -16.05
N THR A 6 15.09 -58.13 -16.82
CA THR A 6 16.36 -57.63 -16.29
C THR A 6 16.35 -56.11 -16.26
N THR A 7 16.29 -55.51 -15.07
CA THR A 7 16.34 -54.06 -14.89
C THR A 7 17.77 -53.53 -15.04
N LEU A 8 18.11 -53.05 -16.25
CA LEU A 8 19.36 -52.34 -16.50
C LEU A 8 19.40 -51.03 -15.70
N THR A 9 20.28 -50.99 -14.70
CA THR A 9 20.57 -49.78 -13.93
C THR A 9 21.44 -48.84 -14.76
N ALA A 10 21.00 -47.60 -14.94
CA ALA A 10 21.76 -46.59 -15.67
C ALA A 10 23.09 -46.28 -14.95
N PRO A 11 24.19 -45.98 -15.68
CA PRO A 11 25.47 -45.62 -15.07
C PRO A 11 25.33 -44.34 -14.23
N ILE A 12 26.03 -44.31 -13.08
CA ILE A 12 25.87 -43.31 -11.99
C ILE A 12 25.92 -41.85 -12.47
N SER A 13 26.71 -41.56 -13.52
CA SER A 13 26.81 -40.21 -14.09
C SER A 13 25.57 -39.77 -14.88
N LEU A 14 24.71 -40.67 -15.37
CA LEU A 14 23.44 -40.32 -16.02
C LEU A 14 22.31 -40.09 -14.99
N SER A 15 22.50 -40.50 -13.74
CA SER A 15 21.65 -40.17 -12.58
C SER A 15 22.17 -38.98 -11.76
N THR A 16 23.27 -38.35 -12.17
CA THR A 16 23.84 -37.18 -11.49
C THR A 16 23.07 -35.91 -11.87
N TYR A 17 22.83 -35.01 -10.92
CA TYR A 17 22.23 -33.71 -11.18
C TYR A 17 23.28 -32.69 -11.65
N HIS A 18 22.95 -31.95 -12.70
CA HIS A 18 23.73 -30.87 -13.26
C HIS A 18 22.89 -29.59 -13.33
N GLN A 19 23.56 -28.43 -13.34
CA GLN A 19 22.92 -27.16 -13.64
C GLN A 19 22.74 -26.99 -15.15
N LEU A 20 21.54 -26.60 -15.56
CA LEU A 20 21.19 -26.18 -16.91
C LEU A 20 20.60 -24.76 -16.82
N SER A 21 21.05 -23.86 -17.70
CA SER A 21 20.35 -22.59 -17.90
C SER A 21 19.43 -22.69 -19.11
N LEU A 22 18.22 -22.16 -18.97
CA LEU A 22 17.17 -22.21 -19.98
C LEU A 22 16.56 -20.82 -20.15
N THR A 23 16.87 -20.14 -21.25
CA THR A 23 16.23 -18.86 -21.61
C THR A 23 14.97 -19.10 -22.42
N VAL A 24 13.83 -18.59 -21.95
CA VAL A 24 12.57 -18.57 -22.71
C VAL A 24 12.51 -17.27 -23.51
N GLU A 25 12.84 -17.31 -24.80
CA GLU A 25 12.92 -16.08 -25.60
C GLU A 25 11.56 -15.57 -26.04
N SER A 26 10.78 -16.41 -26.72
CA SER A 26 9.52 -16.01 -27.34
C SER A 26 8.66 -17.20 -27.78
N ALA A 27 7.38 -16.95 -28.05
CA ALA A 27 6.54 -17.90 -28.78
C ALA A 27 5.74 -17.19 -29.89
N SER A 28 5.23 -17.98 -30.82
CA SER A 28 4.30 -17.58 -31.86
C SER A 28 3.08 -18.49 -31.83
N ILE A 29 1.96 -17.96 -31.35
CA ILE A 29 0.71 -18.67 -31.13
C ILE A 29 -0.14 -18.56 -32.39
N ARG A 30 -0.69 -19.68 -32.86
CA ARG A 30 -1.66 -19.68 -33.96
C ARG A 30 -2.99 -19.18 -33.44
N ASN A 31 -3.56 -18.15 -34.08
CA ASN A 31 -4.85 -17.63 -33.64
C ASN A 31 -5.97 -18.65 -33.90
N SER A 32 -6.75 -18.97 -32.87
CA SER A 32 -7.90 -19.87 -32.94
C SER A 32 -9.14 -19.30 -32.24
N GLY A 33 -9.19 -17.98 -32.02
CA GLY A 33 -10.28 -17.32 -31.30
C GLY A 33 -10.44 -15.83 -31.66
N LEU A 34 -11.46 -15.21 -31.06
CA LEU A 34 -11.79 -13.79 -31.29
C LEU A 34 -10.85 -12.82 -30.54
N PHE A 35 -10.29 -13.28 -29.41
CA PHE A 35 -9.39 -12.52 -28.55
C PHE A 35 -7.98 -13.13 -28.57
N LYS A 36 -6.95 -12.31 -28.28
CA LYS A 36 -5.58 -12.81 -28.11
C LYS A 36 -5.39 -13.24 -26.65
N PRO A 37 -4.64 -14.32 -26.40
CA PRO A 37 -4.41 -14.82 -25.05
C PRO A 37 -3.54 -13.88 -24.20
N ASN A 38 -3.47 -14.18 -22.91
CA ASN A 38 -2.50 -13.70 -21.94
C ASN A 38 -1.45 -14.80 -21.66
N PRO A 39 -0.57 -15.13 -22.63
CA PRO A 39 0.32 -16.28 -22.50
C PRO A 39 1.37 -16.16 -21.40
N TYR A 40 1.57 -17.29 -20.70
CA TYR A 40 2.80 -17.60 -19.97
C TYR A 40 3.23 -19.04 -20.28
N LEU A 41 4.51 -19.33 -20.09
CA LEU A 41 5.06 -20.67 -20.24
C LEU A 41 5.33 -21.29 -18.86
N GLN A 42 4.82 -22.49 -18.62
CA GLN A 42 5.21 -23.37 -17.53
C GLN A 42 6.24 -24.39 -18.04
N LEU A 43 7.44 -24.37 -17.45
CA LEU A 43 8.45 -25.42 -17.59
C LEU A 43 8.27 -26.40 -16.43
N ILE A 44 8.07 -27.68 -16.72
CA ILE A 44 8.00 -28.76 -15.72
C ILE A 44 9.15 -29.74 -15.98
N ILE A 45 9.84 -30.16 -14.91
CA ILE A 45 10.99 -31.07 -14.95
C ILE A 45 10.65 -32.31 -14.14
N ASP A 46 10.79 -33.47 -14.78
CA ASP A 46 10.53 -34.81 -14.21
C ASP A 46 9.18 -34.90 -13.47
N ASP A 47 8.17 -34.21 -14.02
CA ASP A 47 6.81 -34.06 -13.51
C ASP A 47 6.68 -33.55 -12.06
N ASN A 48 7.77 -33.00 -11.48
CA ASN A 48 7.86 -32.60 -10.07
C ASN A 48 8.22 -31.12 -9.85
N ILE A 49 9.13 -30.54 -10.65
CA ILE A 49 9.61 -29.16 -10.45
C ILE A 49 9.00 -28.26 -11.52
N SER A 50 8.23 -27.24 -11.15
CA SER A 50 7.70 -26.26 -12.11
C SER A 50 8.31 -24.86 -11.94
N ARG A 51 8.69 -24.24 -13.06
CA ARG A 51 8.99 -22.80 -13.21
C ARG A 51 7.94 -22.20 -14.14
N ARG A 52 7.67 -20.89 -14.01
CA ARG A 52 6.78 -20.15 -14.92
C ARG A 52 7.39 -18.80 -15.29
N THR A 53 7.12 -18.34 -16.50
CA THR A 53 7.43 -16.98 -16.95
C THR A 53 6.44 -15.96 -16.38
N GLU A 54 6.69 -14.67 -16.63
CA GLU A 54 5.66 -13.64 -16.52
C GLU A 54 4.49 -13.89 -17.49
N VAL A 55 3.32 -13.32 -17.15
CA VAL A 55 2.10 -13.34 -17.96
C VAL A 55 2.08 -12.10 -18.86
N LEU A 56 2.29 -12.30 -20.17
CA LEU A 56 2.24 -11.21 -21.13
C LEU A 56 0.82 -11.05 -21.68
N LYS A 57 0.21 -9.87 -21.52
CA LYS A 57 -1.22 -9.66 -21.81
C LYS A 57 -1.52 -9.44 -23.31
N ASN A 58 -2.65 -9.96 -23.77
CA ASN A 58 -3.25 -9.68 -25.11
C ASN A 58 -2.26 -9.83 -26.29
N THR A 59 -1.56 -10.96 -26.39
CA THR A 59 -0.54 -11.18 -27.43
C THR A 59 -0.50 -12.60 -27.99
N LEU A 60 -0.34 -12.70 -29.31
CA LEU A 60 -0.04 -13.95 -30.03
C LEU A 60 1.48 -14.16 -30.23
N HIS A 61 2.30 -13.15 -29.93
CA HIS A 61 3.75 -13.18 -30.10
C HIS A 61 4.47 -12.73 -28.82
N PRO A 62 4.29 -13.45 -27.69
CA PRO A 62 4.98 -13.15 -26.44
C PRO A 62 6.50 -13.22 -26.59
N LYS A 63 7.21 -12.36 -25.86
CA LYS A 63 8.67 -12.25 -25.83
C LYS A 63 9.13 -11.98 -24.40
N TRP A 64 9.45 -13.03 -23.67
CA TRP A 64 9.82 -12.97 -22.26
C TRP A 64 11.30 -12.61 -22.09
N LYS A 65 12.19 -13.37 -22.74
CA LYS A 65 13.65 -13.35 -22.51
C LYS A 65 14.05 -13.65 -21.06
N GLU A 66 13.21 -14.40 -20.36
CA GLU A 66 13.45 -14.81 -18.97
C GLU A 66 14.39 -16.02 -18.93
N GLU A 67 15.28 -16.08 -17.94
CA GLU A 67 16.25 -17.16 -17.77
C GLU A 67 15.98 -17.97 -16.50
N PHE A 68 15.86 -19.30 -16.67
CA PHE A 68 15.71 -20.24 -15.56
C PHE A 68 16.97 -21.09 -15.41
N THR A 69 17.69 -20.88 -14.31
CA THR A 69 18.62 -21.89 -13.79
C THR A 69 17.82 -23.03 -13.14
N VAL A 70 18.06 -24.25 -13.59
CA VAL A 70 17.38 -25.47 -13.12
C VAL A 70 18.39 -26.61 -12.89
N LEU A 71 18.04 -27.54 -12.01
CA LEU A 71 18.78 -28.79 -11.82
C LEU A 71 18.09 -29.90 -12.62
N VAL A 72 18.87 -30.62 -13.42
CA VAL A 72 18.42 -31.70 -14.31
C VAL A 72 19.40 -32.86 -14.27
N THR A 73 18.92 -34.08 -14.48
CA THR A 73 19.78 -35.22 -14.84
C THR A 73 19.90 -35.31 -16.37
N PRO A 74 20.93 -35.97 -16.91
CA PRO A 74 21.00 -36.30 -18.34
C PRO A 74 19.78 -37.02 -18.91
N LEU A 75 19.00 -37.71 -18.07
CA LEU A 75 17.81 -38.47 -18.45
C LEU A 75 16.49 -37.67 -18.30
N SER A 76 16.56 -36.45 -17.74
CA SER A 76 15.37 -35.71 -17.33
C SER A 76 14.42 -35.38 -18.48
N GLN A 77 13.12 -35.48 -18.20
CA GLN A 77 12.05 -35.05 -19.09
C GLN A 77 11.71 -33.59 -18.81
N LEU A 78 11.78 -32.74 -19.83
CA LEU A 78 11.36 -31.34 -19.74
C LEU A 78 10.04 -31.17 -20.50
N VAL A 79 9.05 -30.57 -19.86
CA VAL A 79 7.73 -30.32 -20.44
C VAL A 79 7.52 -28.81 -20.51
N PHE A 80 7.22 -28.31 -21.71
CA PHE A 80 6.87 -26.92 -21.94
C PHE A 80 5.39 -26.81 -22.22
N ARG A 81 4.64 -26.30 -21.24
CA ARG A 81 3.21 -26.05 -21.32
C ARG A 81 2.97 -24.55 -21.48
N LEU A 82 2.46 -24.14 -22.63
CA LEU A 82 2.03 -22.77 -22.87
C LEU A 82 0.55 -22.63 -22.51
N ALA A 83 0.23 -21.71 -21.61
CA ALA A 83 -1.10 -21.52 -21.07
C ALA A 83 -1.56 -20.06 -21.18
N ASP A 84 -2.87 -19.88 -21.35
CA ASP A 84 -3.57 -18.59 -21.39
C ASP A 84 -4.08 -18.24 -20.00
N HIS A 85 -3.51 -17.21 -19.37
CA HIS A 85 -3.83 -16.90 -17.98
C HIS A 85 -5.22 -16.32 -17.80
N HIS A 86 -5.96 -16.93 -16.87
CA HIS A 86 -7.28 -16.51 -16.41
C HIS A 86 -7.30 -16.40 -14.89
N SER A 87 -7.88 -15.34 -14.35
CA SER A 87 -7.84 -15.06 -12.90
C SER A 87 -9.07 -15.58 -12.13
N PHE A 88 -10.02 -16.25 -12.80
CA PHE A 88 -11.30 -16.77 -12.22
C PHE A 88 -11.63 -18.20 -12.61
N ARG A 89 -10.88 -18.77 -13.55
CA ARG A 89 -11.00 -20.16 -14.00
C ARG A 89 -9.61 -20.72 -14.22
N LYS A 90 -9.50 -22.04 -14.19
CA LYS A 90 -8.26 -22.76 -14.51
C LYS A 90 -7.69 -22.27 -15.85
N ASP A 91 -6.40 -21.94 -15.87
CA ASP A 91 -5.70 -21.47 -17.07
C ASP A 91 -5.87 -22.46 -18.24
N HIS A 92 -6.12 -21.93 -19.44
CA HIS A 92 -6.39 -22.75 -20.61
C HIS A 92 -5.09 -23.14 -21.31
N ILE A 93 -4.87 -24.44 -21.52
CA ILE A 93 -3.67 -24.91 -22.21
C ILE A 93 -3.79 -24.59 -23.71
N ILE A 94 -2.88 -23.73 -24.18
CA ILE A 94 -2.72 -23.38 -25.59
C ILE A 94 -2.04 -24.54 -26.32
N GLY A 95 -0.98 -25.10 -25.74
CA GLY A 95 -0.32 -26.31 -26.22
C GLY A 95 0.85 -26.74 -25.33
N GLU A 96 1.26 -28.00 -25.47
CA GLU A 96 2.34 -28.61 -24.69
C GLU A 96 3.37 -29.30 -25.61
N LYS A 97 4.62 -29.40 -25.16
CA LYS A 97 5.60 -30.34 -25.73
C LYS A 97 6.49 -30.92 -24.63
N ARG A 98 6.55 -32.25 -24.56
CA ARG A 98 7.53 -33.00 -23.76
C ARG A 98 8.77 -33.29 -24.60
N ILE A 99 9.95 -33.14 -24.01
CA ILE A 99 11.24 -33.48 -24.60
C ILE A 99 12.06 -34.34 -23.63
N ASN A 100 12.88 -35.23 -24.18
CA ASN A 100 13.88 -35.98 -23.43
C ASN A 100 15.23 -35.26 -23.58
N LEU A 101 15.82 -34.81 -22.47
CA LEU A 101 17.07 -34.04 -22.48
C LEU A 101 18.23 -34.83 -23.10
N LEU A 102 18.25 -36.17 -22.94
CA LEU A 102 19.28 -37.04 -23.52
C LEU A 102 19.34 -36.94 -25.04
N LYS A 103 18.20 -36.78 -25.73
CA LYS A 103 18.18 -36.65 -27.21
C LYS A 103 18.78 -35.33 -27.69
N ILE A 104 18.66 -34.25 -26.91
CA ILE A 104 19.32 -32.97 -27.18
C ILE A 104 20.82 -33.07 -26.86
N LEU A 105 21.18 -33.77 -25.78
CA LEU A 105 22.57 -34.03 -25.43
C LEU A 105 23.29 -34.88 -26.49
N LEU A 106 22.62 -35.89 -27.06
CA LEU A 106 23.11 -36.64 -28.22
C LEU A 106 23.28 -35.73 -29.44
N TYR A 107 22.33 -34.83 -29.73
CA TYR A 107 22.46 -33.85 -30.82
C TYR A 107 23.66 -32.89 -30.65
N CYS A 108 23.95 -32.43 -29.43
CA CYS A 108 25.08 -31.53 -29.15
C CYS A 108 26.34 -32.25 -28.64
N ASN A 109 26.44 -33.57 -28.82
CA ASN A 109 27.59 -34.39 -28.43
C ASN A 109 28.04 -34.16 -26.97
N GLY A 110 27.07 -34.13 -26.06
CA GLY A 110 27.25 -33.95 -24.61
C GLY A 110 27.48 -32.51 -24.16
N LYS A 111 27.59 -31.54 -25.09
CA LYS A 111 27.98 -30.16 -24.80
C LYS A 111 26.86 -29.18 -25.17
N CYS A 112 25.90 -29.04 -24.26
CA CYS A 112 24.76 -28.14 -24.43
C CYS A 112 25.16 -26.70 -24.11
N GLU A 113 25.85 -26.08 -25.07
CA GLU A 113 26.23 -24.66 -25.01
C GLU A 113 25.55 -23.85 -26.12
N ASN A 114 24.84 -22.79 -25.72
CA ASN A 114 24.16 -21.86 -26.64
C ASN A 114 23.29 -22.58 -27.70
N VAL A 115 22.63 -23.68 -27.31
CA VAL A 115 21.77 -24.49 -28.19
C VAL A 115 20.39 -23.85 -28.24
N GLU A 116 20.06 -23.21 -29.35
CA GLU A 116 18.71 -22.71 -29.59
C GLU A 116 17.81 -23.89 -29.99
N LEU A 117 16.67 -24.00 -29.31
CA LEU A 117 15.59 -24.93 -29.67
C LEU A 117 14.38 -24.15 -30.16
N THR A 118 13.81 -24.59 -31.27
CA THR A 118 12.45 -24.22 -31.70
C THR A 118 11.56 -25.45 -31.54
N LEU A 119 10.50 -25.34 -30.75
CA LEU A 119 9.61 -26.42 -30.36
C LEU A 119 8.19 -26.15 -30.88
N ASP A 120 7.64 -27.10 -31.61
CA ASP A 120 6.24 -27.06 -32.03
C ASP A 120 5.35 -27.58 -30.88
N LEU A 121 4.57 -26.69 -30.27
CA LEU A 121 3.67 -27.04 -29.16
C LEU A 121 2.34 -27.56 -29.70
N MET A 122 1.93 -28.73 -29.22
CA MET A 122 0.78 -29.48 -29.73
C MET A 122 -0.42 -29.35 -28.78
N LYS A 123 -1.63 -29.44 -29.32
CA LYS A 123 -2.87 -29.51 -28.56
C LYS A 123 -3.72 -30.67 -29.07
N THR A 124 -4.12 -31.55 -28.15
CA THR A 124 -5.12 -32.59 -28.43
C THR A 124 -6.49 -31.96 -28.66
N VAL A 125 -7.14 -32.33 -29.76
CA VAL A 125 -8.53 -31.97 -30.06
C VAL A 125 -9.36 -33.25 -30.06
N SER A 126 -10.28 -33.36 -29.10
CA SER A 126 -11.34 -34.37 -29.09
C SER A 126 -12.41 -33.97 -30.11
N GLN A 127 -12.74 -34.86 -31.03
CA GLN A 127 -13.74 -34.62 -32.06
C GLN A 127 -15.02 -35.38 -31.69
N ASP A 128 -16.13 -34.66 -31.49
CA ASP A 128 -17.42 -35.27 -31.17
C ASP A 128 -18.01 -35.99 -32.39
N ASN A 129 -17.59 -37.24 -32.61
CA ASN A 129 -18.42 -38.36 -33.08
C ASN A 129 -17.63 -39.69 -33.20
N ALA A 130 -18.07 -40.69 -32.44
CA ALA A 130 -17.98 -42.14 -32.73
C ALA A 130 -16.64 -42.79 -33.14
N SER A 131 -15.49 -42.12 -33.06
CA SER A 131 -14.17 -42.67 -33.41
C SER A 131 -13.10 -42.26 -32.41
N ASN A 132 -12.35 -43.24 -31.91
CA ASN A 132 -11.50 -43.09 -30.72
C ASN A 132 -10.07 -42.60 -31.07
N THR A 133 -9.99 -41.58 -31.94
CA THR A 133 -8.73 -41.08 -32.53
C THR A 133 -8.48 -39.62 -32.13
N ASN A 134 -7.79 -39.43 -30.99
CA ASN A 134 -7.30 -38.11 -30.58
C ASN A 134 -6.40 -37.52 -31.67
N THR A 135 -6.77 -36.36 -32.21
CA THR A 135 -5.96 -35.66 -33.22
C THR A 135 -5.18 -34.54 -32.56
N GLU A 136 -3.85 -34.56 -32.69
CA GLU A 136 -2.99 -33.47 -32.23
C GLU A 136 -2.80 -32.40 -33.30
N VAL A 137 -2.96 -31.14 -32.93
CA VAL A 137 -2.79 -29.99 -33.82
C VAL A 137 -1.72 -29.06 -33.24
N LYS A 138 -0.73 -28.66 -34.05
CA LYS A 138 0.24 -27.63 -33.66
C LYS A 138 -0.50 -26.32 -33.38
N ALA A 139 -0.42 -25.85 -32.14
CA ALA A 139 -1.09 -24.66 -31.64
C ALA A 139 -0.14 -23.46 -31.47
N ALA A 140 1.13 -23.71 -31.15
CA ALA A 140 2.14 -22.66 -31.05
C ALA A 140 3.53 -23.14 -31.51
N GLU A 141 4.45 -22.21 -31.65
CA GLU A 141 5.87 -22.44 -31.88
C GLU A 141 6.66 -21.66 -30.83
N LEU A 142 7.56 -22.31 -30.10
CA LEU A 142 8.26 -21.78 -28.94
C LEU A 142 9.78 -21.75 -29.21
N VAL A 143 10.45 -20.63 -28.92
CA VAL A 143 11.90 -20.46 -29.09
C VAL A 143 12.58 -20.34 -27.73
N LEU A 144 13.55 -21.21 -27.49
CA LEU A 144 14.32 -21.35 -26.25
C LEU A 144 15.83 -21.33 -26.55
N LEU A 145 16.64 -20.99 -25.55
CA LEU A 145 18.08 -21.19 -25.54
C LEU A 145 18.49 -22.06 -24.35
N LEU A 146 19.34 -23.06 -24.58
CA LEU A 146 19.95 -23.90 -23.54
C LEU A 146 21.45 -23.64 -23.44
N ASP A 147 21.98 -23.47 -22.23
CA ASP A 147 23.41 -23.26 -21.99
C ASP A 147 23.89 -23.88 -20.67
N GLY A 148 25.21 -24.09 -20.54
CA GLY A 148 25.88 -24.47 -19.29
C GLY A 148 25.98 -25.97 -18.98
N LEU A 149 25.25 -26.85 -19.67
CA LEU A 149 25.25 -28.30 -19.37
C LEU A 149 26.31 -29.06 -20.19
N ARG A 150 27.21 -29.79 -19.51
CA ARG A 150 28.25 -30.63 -20.11
C ARG A 150 28.27 -32.04 -19.51
N ILE A 151 28.45 -33.04 -20.37
CA ILE A 151 28.60 -34.47 -20.06
C ILE A 151 29.78 -35.01 -20.88
N ASP A 152 30.51 -35.99 -20.33
CA ASP A 152 31.57 -36.69 -21.05
C ASP A 152 30.99 -37.52 -22.22
N PRO A 153 31.48 -37.34 -23.48
CA PRO A 153 31.05 -38.14 -24.63
C PRO A 153 31.21 -39.66 -24.45
N ALA A 154 32.16 -40.13 -23.64
CA ALA A 154 32.34 -41.55 -23.35
C ALA A 154 31.15 -42.15 -22.58
N ILE A 155 30.54 -41.35 -21.69
CA ILE A 155 29.36 -41.72 -20.90
C ILE A 155 28.09 -41.60 -21.77
N LEU A 156 28.04 -40.59 -22.64
CA LEU A 156 26.95 -40.40 -23.59
C LEU A 156 26.85 -41.56 -24.59
N ASN A 157 27.98 -42.05 -25.10
CA ASN A 157 28.03 -43.18 -26.04
C ASN A 157 27.49 -44.49 -25.43
N GLN A 158 27.62 -44.70 -24.11
CA GLN A 158 27.03 -45.86 -23.43
C GLN A 158 25.49 -45.80 -23.42
N SER A 159 24.88 -44.62 -23.49
CA SER A 159 23.42 -44.47 -23.43
C SER A 159 22.68 -44.92 -24.70
N HIS A 160 23.39 -45.11 -25.82
CA HIS A 160 22.81 -45.60 -27.07
C HIS A 160 22.20 -47.00 -26.91
N GLU A 161 22.84 -47.86 -26.10
CA GLU A 161 22.37 -49.23 -25.85
C GLU A 161 21.08 -49.24 -25.01
N THR A 162 20.93 -48.32 -24.04
CA THR A 162 19.73 -48.21 -23.19
C THR A 162 18.49 -47.65 -23.89
N LEU A 163 18.60 -47.05 -25.07
CA LEU A 163 17.46 -46.49 -25.82
C LEU A 163 16.94 -47.39 -26.95
N GLY A 164 17.71 -48.40 -27.38
CA GLY A 164 17.30 -49.33 -28.45
C GLY A 164 17.17 -48.73 -29.86
N GLU A 165 17.56 -47.47 -30.07
CA GLU A 165 17.42 -46.79 -31.36
C GLU A 165 18.57 -47.16 -32.32
N SER A 166 18.20 -47.68 -33.50
CA SER A 166 19.16 -48.16 -34.50
C SER A 166 20.00 -47.03 -35.09
N ASN A 167 21.31 -47.24 -35.18
CA ASN A 167 22.33 -46.20 -35.35
C ASN A 167 22.47 -45.66 -36.80
N ASN A 168 21.36 -45.32 -37.47
CA ASN A 168 21.34 -45.01 -38.91
C ASN A 168 20.31 -43.94 -39.33
N SER A 169 20.09 -42.91 -38.52
CA SER A 169 19.26 -41.74 -38.85
C SER A 169 20.04 -40.43 -38.68
N ARG A 170 19.93 -39.52 -39.66
CA ARG A 170 20.50 -38.17 -39.54
C ARG A 170 19.67 -37.36 -38.55
N SER A 171 20.31 -36.92 -37.47
CA SER A 171 19.78 -36.16 -36.32
C SER A 171 18.76 -36.91 -35.43
N PRO A 172 18.98 -37.02 -34.11
CA PRO A 172 18.09 -37.71 -33.17
C PRO A 172 16.86 -36.88 -32.73
N LEU A 173 16.62 -35.74 -33.38
CA LEU A 173 15.54 -34.80 -33.05
C LEU A 173 14.48 -34.83 -34.15
N SER A 174 13.48 -35.68 -33.95
CA SER A 174 12.26 -35.75 -34.75
C SER A 174 11.10 -34.99 -34.08
N ASP A 175 9.90 -35.07 -34.68
CA ASP A 175 8.64 -34.71 -34.02
C ASP A 175 8.58 -33.25 -33.47
N GLY A 176 8.62 -32.28 -34.39
CA GLY A 176 8.38 -30.87 -34.09
C GLY A 176 9.52 -30.12 -33.40
N ILE A 177 10.62 -30.81 -33.05
CA ILE A 177 11.82 -30.22 -32.45
C ILE A 177 12.81 -29.81 -33.54
N ARG A 178 13.30 -28.57 -33.49
CA ARG A 178 14.40 -28.07 -34.34
C ARG A 178 15.48 -27.48 -33.45
N ALA A 179 16.73 -27.88 -33.62
CA ALA A 179 17.87 -27.37 -32.85
C ALA A 179 18.92 -26.72 -33.74
N ARG A 180 19.63 -25.71 -33.22
CA ARG A 180 20.85 -25.15 -33.81
C ARG A 180 21.76 -24.53 -32.74
N ILE A 181 23.07 -24.63 -32.92
CA ILE A 181 24.04 -23.96 -32.04
C ILE A 181 24.15 -22.49 -32.48
N ARG A 182 23.97 -21.54 -31.56
CA ARG A 182 24.22 -20.11 -31.82
C ARG A 182 25.71 -19.81 -31.70
N LEU A 183 26.29 -19.29 -32.78
CA LEU A 183 27.61 -18.67 -32.74
C LEU A 183 27.53 -17.33 -31.99
N ARG A 184 28.43 -17.10 -31.03
CA ARG A 184 28.55 -15.81 -30.32
C ARG A 184 29.08 -14.72 -31.25
N ASN A 185 28.17 -14.01 -31.92
CA ASN A 185 28.51 -12.77 -32.62
C ASN A 185 28.72 -11.64 -31.60
N ASN A 186 29.94 -11.10 -31.57
CA ASN A 186 30.37 -10.11 -30.59
C ASN A 186 29.89 -8.70 -31.00
N LEU A 187 28.64 -8.35 -30.67
CA LEU A 187 27.93 -7.16 -31.18
C LEU A 187 27.98 -5.95 -30.24
N GLU A 188 29.16 -5.61 -29.72
CA GLU A 188 29.33 -4.47 -28.81
C GLU A 188 30.30 -3.39 -29.34
N ASN A 189 30.78 -3.52 -30.58
CA ASN A 189 31.81 -2.63 -31.14
C ASN A 189 31.52 -2.09 -32.56
N GLN A 190 30.25 -1.80 -32.87
CA GLN A 190 29.86 -0.98 -34.04
C GLN A 190 28.74 0.04 -33.72
N ARG A 191 29.13 1.14 -33.06
CA ARG A 191 28.36 2.40 -33.03
C ARG A 191 29.27 3.61 -33.17
N SER A 192 29.74 3.89 -34.40
CA SER A 192 30.02 5.23 -34.95
C SER A 192 30.70 5.10 -36.33
N VAL A 193 30.42 6.04 -37.26
CA VAL A 193 31.15 6.30 -38.53
C VAL A 193 31.05 5.15 -39.59
N VAL A 194 30.65 5.35 -40.86
CA VAL A 194 30.06 6.51 -41.56
C VAL A 194 29.13 6.06 -42.72
N HIS A 195 28.43 7.02 -43.30
CA HIS A 195 27.47 6.86 -44.40
C HIS A 195 28.12 6.93 -45.80
N LEU A 196 28.23 5.83 -46.58
CA LEU A 196 28.15 5.86 -48.07
C LEU A 196 28.08 4.49 -48.80
N ARG A 197 27.14 4.41 -49.77
CA ARG A 197 27.07 3.74 -51.09
C ARG A 197 27.76 2.38 -51.42
N ASN A 198 27.03 1.62 -52.26
CA ASN A 198 27.43 0.41 -53.01
C ASN A 198 28.67 0.60 -53.93
N LEU A 199 29.45 -0.48 -54.13
CA LEU A 199 29.88 -1.02 -55.45
C LEU A 199 30.58 -2.40 -55.29
N ARG A 200 31.06 -3.03 -56.38
CA ARG A 200 31.56 -4.44 -56.44
C ARG A 200 33.09 -4.53 -56.75
N PRO A 201 33.74 -5.73 -56.70
CA PRO A 201 35.21 -5.91 -56.51
C PRO A 201 35.99 -6.04 -57.86
N PRO A 202 37.34 -6.24 -57.93
CA PRO A 202 38.06 -7.49 -57.59
C PRO A 202 39.46 -7.28 -56.89
N PRO A 203 40.59 -7.98 -57.18
CA PRO A 203 41.10 -9.06 -56.31
C PRO A 203 42.62 -9.02 -55.95
N GLY A 204 43.08 -9.91 -55.04
CA GLY A 204 44.46 -10.46 -55.07
C GLY A 204 45.31 -10.40 -53.77
N PRO A 205 46.35 -11.25 -53.61
CA PRO A 205 47.18 -11.40 -52.39
C PRO A 205 48.70 -11.10 -52.66
N PRO A 206 49.73 -11.44 -51.83
CA PRO A 206 49.79 -12.12 -50.51
C PRO A 206 50.62 -11.29 -49.44
N PRO A 207 51.20 -11.86 -48.34
CA PRO A 207 51.65 -11.09 -47.14
C PRO A 207 53.19 -11.07 -46.90
N LEU A 208 53.67 -10.47 -45.77
CA LEU A 208 54.84 -10.96 -44.97
C LEU A 208 55.15 -10.22 -43.62
N SER A 209 55.53 -11.03 -42.61
CA SER A 209 56.51 -10.86 -41.48
C SER A 209 56.68 -9.61 -40.59
N ASN A 210 56.57 -9.84 -39.26
CA ASN A 210 57.44 -9.47 -38.12
C ASN A 210 58.30 -8.18 -38.07
N GLY A 211 58.13 -7.40 -36.98
CA GLY A 211 59.10 -7.38 -35.86
C GLY A 211 59.99 -6.14 -35.61
N THR A 212 59.99 -5.63 -34.36
CA THR A 212 60.97 -4.70 -33.71
C THR A 212 61.16 -3.29 -34.31
N GLY A 213 61.51 -2.21 -33.58
CA GLY A 213 61.63 -1.98 -32.13
C GLY A 213 62.39 -0.66 -31.77
N LEU A 214 62.24 -0.18 -30.52
CA LEU A 214 63.08 0.80 -29.77
C LEU A 214 63.10 2.34 -30.08
N ALA A 215 63.09 3.12 -28.99
CA ALA A 215 63.58 4.52 -28.73
C ALA A 215 62.98 5.71 -29.52
N GLY A 216 62.86 6.94 -28.99
CA GLY A 216 63.13 7.52 -27.63
C GLY A 216 62.29 8.81 -27.40
N ALA A 217 62.06 9.28 -26.16
CA ALA A 217 62.82 10.32 -25.44
C ALA A 217 62.79 11.73 -26.10
N LEU A 218 62.61 12.90 -25.43
CA LEU A 218 62.44 13.38 -24.02
C LEU A 218 62.01 14.89 -24.10
N ASP A 219 61.56 15.69 -23.10
CA ASP A 219 61.23 15.60 -21.65
C ASP A 219 60.28 16.77 -21.23
N GLY A 220 59.78 16.78 -19.98
CA GLY A 220 59.25 17.96 -19.24
C GLY A 220 57.72 18.13 -19.22
N GLY A 221 57.04 18.47 -18.10
CA GLY A 221 57.43 18.77 -16.72
C GLY A 221 56.44 19.80 -16.11
N ALA A 222 56.05 19.84 -14.82
CA ALA A 222 56.36 19.03 -13.63
C ALA A 222 55.26 19.22 -12.54
N GLY A 223 55.27 18.47 -11.43
CA GLY A 223 54.41 18.75 -10.24
C GLY A 223 53.99 17.49 -9.44
N PRO A 224 54.37 17.27 -8.16
CA PRO A 224 54.44 15.89 -7.62
C PRO A 224 53.86 15.60 -6.21
N SER A 225 53.93 14.30 -5.83
CA SER A 225 54.05 13.76 -4.44
C SER A 225 52.77 13.57 -3.58
N ARG A 226 52.65 12.58 -2.66
CA ARG A 226 53.55 11.43 -2.32
C ARG A 226 52.85 10.28 -1.53
N GLN A 227 53.26 9.04 -1.86
CA GLN A 227 53.68 7.88 -1.03
C GLN A 227 52.98 7.47 0.29
N ASP A 228 52.92 6.14 0.50
CA ASP A 228 52.57 5.42 1.75
C ASP A 228 53.36 4.08 1.84
N GLU A 229 53.98 3.76 3.00
CA GLU A 229 54.55 2.46 3.48
C GLU A 229 55.68 2.70 4.54
N PRO A 230 56.12 1.71 5.36
CA PRO A 230 55.53 0.41 5.77
C PRO A 230 55.43 0.36 7.34
N PRO A 231 56.13 -0.46 8.18
CA PRO A 231 56.44 -1.91 8.22
C PRO A 231 56.14 -2.62 9.60
N VAL A 232 56.62 -3.89 9.77
CA VAL A 232 56.86 -4.68 11.02
C VAL A 232 55.65 -5.10 11.92
N SER A 233 55.59 -6.27 12.60
CA SER A 233 56.59 -7.34 12.89
C SER A 233 56.03 -8.77 13.04
N SER A 234 56.87 -9.78 12.73
CA SER A 234 57.11 -11.11 13.38
C SER A 234 56.13 -11.65 14.46
N ALA A 235 55.83 -12.95 14.58
CA ALA A 235 56.52 -14.19 14.17
C ALA A 235 55.48 -15.36 13.92
N ALA A 236 55.73 -16.68 13.86
CA ALA A 236 56.91 -17.52 14.21
C ALA A 236 56.94 -18.89 13.45
N SER A 237 57.81 -19.80 13.94
CA SER A 237 58.21 -21.15 13.50
C SER A 237 57.46 -22.31 14.22
N ALA A 238 57.48 -23.60 13.80
CA ALA A 238 58.41 -24.29 12.89
C ALA A 238 57.82 -25.52 12.12
N ALA A 239 58.55 -25.94 11.08
CA ALA A 239 58.46 -27.17 10.27
C ALA A 239 58.41 -28.49 11.08
N ALA A 240 57.67 -29.55 10.70
CA ALA A 240 57.74 -30.44 9.50
C ALA A 240 58.84 -31.52 9.57
N PRO A 241 58.59 -32.74 9.03
CA PRO A 241 58.97 -33.02 7.63
C PRO A 241 57.91 -33.79 6.81
N VAL A 242 58.24 -34.10 5.54
CA VAL A 242 57.35 -34.69 4.52
C VAL A 242 57.87 -36.04 4.02
N THR A 243 56.99 -37.02 3.83
CA THR A 243 57.24 -38.18 2.95
C THR A 243 55.95 -38.73 2.31
N THR A 244 55.85 -38.57 0.99
CA THR A 244 55.33 -39.54 0.00
C THR A 244 54.19 -40.52 0.36
N GLY A 245 53.07 -40.40 -0.37
CA GLY A 245 52.72 -41.45 -1.36
C GLY A 245 51.44 -42.29 -1.14
N ALA A 246 50.82 -42.58 -2.29
CA ALA A 246 49.75 -43.59 -2.51
C ALA A 246 48.38 -43.35 -1.85
N ALA A 247 47.35 -43.97 -2.44
CA ALA A 247 45.96 -43.80 -2.08
C ALA A 247 45.40 -45.06 -1.38
N ALA A 248 44.49 -44.84 -0.43
CA ALA A 248 43.53 -45.83 0.05
C ALA A 248 42.20 -45.11 0.35
N ALA A 249 41.08 -45.69 -0.09
CA ALA A 249 39.75 -45.21 0.31
C ALA A 249 39.43 -45.62 1.75
N PRO A 250 38.48 -44.94 2.41
CA PRO A 250 37.23 -45.67 2.67
C PRO A 250 35.95 -44.82 2.58
N ALA A 251 34.82 -45.53 2.54
CA ALA A 251 33.45 -45.08 2.81
C ALA A 251 32.87 -43.94 1.95
N ALA A 252 31.90 -44.27 1.09
CA ALA A 252 31.04 -43.29 0.46
C ALA A 252 30.11 -42.65 1.52
N ALA A 253 30.28 -41.35 1.76
CA ALA A 253 29.31 -40.58 2.52
C ALA A 253 28.06 -40.35 1.65
N ALA A 254 26.94 -40.95 2.04
CA ALA A 254 25.64 -40.52 1.53
C ALA A 254 25.44 -39.04 1.91
N ALA A 255 24.96 -38.22 0.97
CA ALA A 255 24.61 -36.84 1.27
C ALA A 255 23.42 -36.82 2.23
N ALA A 256 23.70 -36.64 3.51
CA ALA A 256 22.67 -36.59 4.54
C ALA A 256 21.77 -35.38 4.29
N GLU A 257 20.48 -35.64 4.04
CA GLU A 257 19.48 -34.58 4.03
C GLU A 257 19.50 -33.86 5.39
N GLU A 258 19.52 -32.52 5.39
CA GLU A 258 19.52 -31.75 6.63
C GLU A 258 18.31 -32.14 7.49
N PRO A 259 18.51 -32.44 8.79
CA PRO A 259 17.44 -32.94 9.65
C PRO A 259 16.31 -31.92 9.74
N LEU A 260 15.07 -32.41 9.72
CA LEU A 260 13.89 -31.55 9.81
C LEU A 260 13.94 -30.69 11.09
N PRO A 261 13.48 -29.42 11.05
CA PRO A 261 13.39 -28.57 12.23
C PRO A 261 12.60 -29.24 13.35
N SER A 262 13.01 -29.02 14.60
CA SER A 262 12.44 -29.71 15.78
C SER A 262 10.91 -29.73 15.79
N GLY A 263 10.34 -30.93 15.92
CA GLY A 263 8.90 -31.17 15.90
C GLY A 263 8.27 -31.33 14.52
N TRP A 264 9.03 -31.29 13.42
CA TRP A 264 8.54 -31.65 12.09
C TRP A 264 8.84 -33.11 11.71
N GLU A 265 7.85 -33.79 11.14
CA GLU A 265 7.93 -35.19 10.67
C GLU A 265 7.57 -35.24 9.18
N MET A 266 8.36 -35.94 8.35
CA MET A 266 7.95 -36.24 6.96
C MET A 266 7.08 -37.49 6.94
N ARG A 267 5.94 -37.42 6.24
CA ARG A 267 5.04 -38.54 5.95
C ARG A 267 4.75 -38.64 4.46
N TYR A 268 4.12 -39.74 4.07
CA TYR A 268 3.62 -39.97 2.72
C TYR A 268 2.10 -40.13 2.75
N ASP A 269 1.40 -39.61 1.75
CA ASP A 269 -0.04 -39.80 1.61
C ASP A 269 -0.39 -41.11 0.90
N VAL A 270 -1.69 -41.39 0.73
CA VAL A 270 -2.18 -42.61 0.06
C VAL A 270 -1.80 -42.70 -1.42
N TYR A 271 -1.21 -41.64 -2.01
CA TYR A 271 -0.70 -41.58 -3.37
C TYR A 271 0.84 -41.55 -3.41
N GLY A 272 1.51 -41.79 -2.28
CA GLY A 272 2.97 -41.80 -2.18
C GLY A 272 3.62 -40.42 -2.20
N ARG A 273 2.85 -39.32 -2.08
CA ARG A 273 3.38 -37.95 -2.10
C ARG A 273 3.87 -37.56 -0.71
N ARG A 274 5.08 -37.01 -0.63
CA ARG A 274 5.63 -36.50 0.64
C ARG A 274 4.87 -35.26 1.12
N TYR A 275 4.55 -35.22 2.41
CA TYR A 275 4.10 -34.04 3.14
C TYR A 275 4.79 -33.99 4.50
N TYR A 276 4.79 -32.83 5.13
CA TYR A 276 5.49 -32.58 6.39
C TYR A 276 4.47 -32.18 7.46
N VAL A 277 4.41 -32.95 8.54
CA VAL A 277 3.56 -32.71 9.72
C VAL A 277 4.34 -31.85 10.71
N ASP A 278 3.76 -30.75 11.16
CA ASP A 278 4.28 -29.96 12.27
C ASP A 278 3.59 -30.34 13.58
N HIS A 279 4.27 -31.10 14.44
CA HIS A 279 3.79 -31.45 15.79
C HIS A 279 3.85 -30.26 16.77
N ASN A 280 4.40 -29.12 16.37
CA ASN A 280 4.34 -27.88 17.13
C ASN A 280 2.96 -27.23 16.98
N THR A 281 2.54 -26.99 15.74
CA THR A 281 1.28 -26.31 15.39
C THR A 281 0.10 -27.25 15.10
N ARG A 282 0.34 -28.56 14.96
CA ARG A 282 -0.61 -29.59 14.48
C ARG A 282 -1.11 -29.35 13.04
N SER A 283 -0.26 -28.76 12.19
CA SER A 283 -0.56 -28.50 10.78
C SER A 283 0.21 -29.44 9.83
N THR A 284 -0.17 -29.45 8.55
CA THR A 284 0.52 -30.20 7.50
C THR A 284 0.86 -29.30 6.32
N SER A 285 2.08 -29.42 5.79
CA SER A 285 2.54 -28.68 4.60
C SER A 285 3.05 -29.63 3.51
N TRP A 286 2.88 -29.28 2.25
CA TRP A 286 3.53 -29.95 1.11
C TRP A 286 4.98 -29.47 0.90
N GLU A 287 5.35 -28.33 1.48
CA GLU A 287 6.69 -27.73 1.40
C GLU A 287 7.58 -28.14 2.57
N ARG A 288 8.89 -28.31 2.31
CA ARG A 288 9.85 -28.67 3.36
C ARG A 288 10.01 -27.50 4.35
N PRO A 289 9.83 -27.72 5.66
CA PRO A 289 10.03 -26.68 6.67
C PRO A 289 11.50 -26.22 6.72
N GLN A 290 11.73 -24.92 6.52
CA GLN A 290 13.06 -24.31 6.69
C GLN A 290 13.45 -24.20 8.17
N PRO A 291 14.75 -24.28 8.55
CA PRO A 291 15.19 -23.99 9.91
C PRO A 291 14.78 -22.58 10.36
N LEU A 292 14.66 -22.36 11.67
CA LEU A 292 14.37 -21.02 12.18
C LEU A 292 15.52 -20.04 11.85
N PRO A 293 15.23 -18.77 11.52
CA PRO A 293 16.26 -17.76 11.32
C PRO A 293 17.15 -17.57 12.57
N PRO A 294 18.44 -17.21 12.42
CA PRO A 294 19.39 -17.16 13.53
C PRO A 294 18.91 -16.33 14.74
N GLY A 295 18.95 -16.95 15.92
CA GLY A 295 18.53 -16.35 17.19
C GLY A 295 17.03 -16.46 17.51
N TRP A 296 16.22 -17.09 16.65
CA TRP A 296 14.83 -17.44 16.97
C TRP A 296 14.71 -18.82 17.63
N GLU A 297 13.91 -18.90 18.69
CA GLU A 297 13.59 -20.13 19.44
C GLU A 297 12.09 -20.44 19.37
N VAL A 298 11.71 -21.73 19.29
CA VAL A 298 10.33 -22.18 19.51
C VAL A 298 10.10 -22.37 21.00
N ARG A 299 9.05 -21.76 21.56
CA ARG A 299 8.60 -21.98 22.94
C ARG A 299 7.14 -22.43 23.01
N ARG A 300 6.75 -22.94 24.17
CA ARG A 300 5.36 -23.26 24.51
C ARG A 300 4.95 -22.49 25.76
N ASP A 301 3.72 -21.96 25.75
CA ASP A 301 3.14 -21.28 26.91
C ASP A 301 2.58 -22.28 27.94
N ALA A 302 2.04 -21.76 29.05
CA ALA A 302 1.41 -22.56 30.10
C ALA A 302 0.16 -23.35 29.66
N ARG A 303 -0.33 -23.14 28.43
CA ARG A 303 -1.43 -23.88 27.79
C ARG A 303 -0.93 -24.83 26.69
N GLY A 304 0.39 -24.97 26.53
CA GLY A 304 1.04 -25.79 25.50
C GLY A 304 1.05 -25.18 24.09
N ARG A 305 0.50 -23.97 23.93
CA ARG A 305 0.41 -23.24 22.65
C ARG A 305 1.81 -22.78 22.24
N VAL A 306 2.12 -22.88 20.96
CA VAL A 306 3.45 -22.57 20.42
C VAL A 306 3.58 -21.10 20.07
N TYR A 307 4.70 -20.50 20.45
CA TYR A 307 5.09 -19.14 20.08
C TYR A 307 6.60 -19.10 19.81
N TYR A 308 7.07 -18.02 19.19
CA TYR A 308 8.45 -17.85 18.74
C TYR A 308 9.08 -16.64 19.43
N VAL A 309 10.37 -16.75 19.79
CA VAL A 309 11.12 -15.73 20.54
C VAL A 309 12.42 -15.40 19.82
N ASP A 310 12.67 -14.14 19.49
CA ASP A 310 13.98 -13.66 19.04
C ASP A 310 14.83 -13.23 20.22
N HIS A 311 15.95 -13.92 20.45
CA HIS A 311 16.90 -13.57 21.50
C HIS A 311 17.67 -12.27 21.21
N ASN A 312 17.85 -11.92 19.94
CA ASN A 312 18.61 -10.74 19.53
C ASN A 312 17.85 -9.45 19.84
N THR A 313 16.56 -9.41 19.49
CA THR A 313 15.70 -8.22 19.66
C THR A 313 14.74 -8.30 20.85
N ARG A 314 14.66 -9.46 21.53
CA ARG A 314 13.72 -9.78 22.62
C ARG A 314 12.24 -9.67 22.21
N THR A 315 11.96 -9.87 20.93
CA THR A 315 10.59 -9.85 20.38
C THR A 315 9.96 -11.23 20.39
N THR A 316 8.64 -11.28 20.42
CA THR A 316 7.87 -12.53 20.39
C THR A 316 6.74 -12.44 19.39
N THR A 317 6.40 -13.56 18.74
CA THR A 317 5.23 -13.66 17.86
C THR A 317 4.62 -15.07 17.90
N TRP A 318 3.34 -15.18 17.55
CA TRP A 318 2.63 -16.45 17.44
C TRP A 318 2.78 -17.11 16.06
N GLN A 319 3.16 -16.35 15.01
CA GLN A 319 3.46 -16.90 13.69
C GLN A 319 4.93 -17.30 13.57
N ARG A 320 5.24 -18.35 12.79
CA ARG A 320 6.63 -18.75 12.51
C ARG A 320 7.37 -17.61 11.79
N PRO A 321 8.55 -17.19 12.25
CA PRO A 321 9.38 -16.22 11.53
C PRO A 321 9.95 -16.85 10.26
N ASP A 322 9.91 -16.09 9.18
CA ASP A 322 10.52 -16.40 7.88
C ASP A 322 11.24 -15.16 7.34
N THR A 323 12.03 -15.33 6.28
CA THR A 323 12.87 -14.28 5.70
C THR A 323 12.07 -13.06 5.24
N GLU A 324 10.84 -13.24 4.74
CA GLU A 324 10.03 -12.12 4.26
C GLU A 324 9.38 -11.34 5.41
N ARG A 325 8.78 -12.05 6.38
CA ARG A 325 8.26 -11.46 7.62
C ARG A 325 9.35 -10.68 8.38
N LEU A 326 10.58 -11.20 8.41
CA LEU A 326 11.72 -10.51 9.04
C LEU A 326 12.15 -9.26 8.27
N ALA A 327 12.19 -9.29 6.94
CA ALA A 327 12.47 -8.10 6.12
C ALA A 327 11.40 -7.02 6.33
N ARG A 328 10.11 -7.39 6.32
CA ARG A 328 8.98 -6.50 6.63
C ARG A 328 9.11 -5.88 8.03
N PHE A 329 9.47 -6.67 9.05
CA PHE A 329 9.68 -6.19 10.42
C PHE A 329 10.89 -5.24 10.55
N GLN A 330 11.98 -5.50 9.84
CA GLN A 330 13.15 -4.61 9.81
C GLN A 330 12.81 -3.25 9.16
N HIS A 331 12.03 -3.25 8.07
CA HIS A 331 11.54 -2.02 7.44
C HIS A 331 10.70 -1.18 8.41
N TRP A 332 9.69 -1.79 9.02
CA TRP A 332 8.80 -1.15 10.01
C TRP A 332 9.59 -0.58 11.22
N ARG A 333 10.65 -1.27 11.68
CA ARG A 333 11.54 -0.72 12.72
C ARG A 333 12.37 0.48 12.26
N GLY A 334 12.65 0.62 10.96
CA GLY A 334 13.34 1.78 10.38
C GLY A 334 12.46 3.03 10.32
N GLU A 335 11.19 2.86 9.96
CA GLU A 335 10.19 3.95 9.94
C GLU A 335 10.03 4.61 11.31
N ARG A 336 10.02 3.82 12.40
CA ARG A 336 9.82 4.29 13.79
C ARG A 336 10.74 5.44 14.24
N ARG A 337 11.90 5.64 13.60
CA ARG A 337 12.79 6.80 13.86
C ARG A 337 12.30 8.10 13.24
N HIS A 338 11.64 8.04 12.09
CA HIS A 338 11.15 9.21 11.33
C HIS A 338 9.76 9.66 11.79
N VAL A 339 8.97 8.72 12.31
CA VAL A 339 7.63 8.92 12.91
C VAL A 339 7.54 10.20 13.76
N VAL A 340 8.42 10.36 14.76
CA VAL A 340 8.32 11.47 15.74
C VAL A 340 8.36 12.87 15.09
N ALA A 341 9.04 13.03 13.95
CA ALA A 341 9.12 14.32 13.26
C ALA A 341 7.79 14.76 12.62
N GLN A 342 7.00 13.82 12.07
CA GLN A 342 5.72 14.13 11.41
C GLN A 342 4.62 14.59 12.38
N GLY A 343 4.61 14.08 13.61
CA GLY A 343 3.47 14.25 14.53
C GLY A 343 3.14 15.71 14.89
N ASN A 344 4.12 16.60 14.78
CA ASN A 344 3.98 18.03 15.10
C ASN A 344 3.49 18.90 13.92
N GLN A 345 3.45 18.36 12.69
CA GLN A 345 3.10 19.12 11.49
C GLN A 345 1.63 18.98 11.05
N ARG A 346 0.83 18.17 11.77
CA ARG A 346 -0.56 17.86 11.38
C ARG A 346 -1.58 18.73 12.11
N PHE A 347 -2.61 19.18 11.40
CA PHE A 347 -3.66 20.09 11.89
C PHE A 347 -5.04 19.79 11.29
N LEU A 348 -6.11 20.34 11.85
CA LEU A 348 -7.47 20.32 11.25
C LEU A 348 -7.91 21.69 10.76
N TYR A 349 -7.50 22.75 11.45
CA TYR A 349 -7.47 24.12 10.92
C TYR A 349 -6.14 24.75 11.31
N PRO A 350 -5.60 25.69 10.52
CA PRO A 350 -4.45 26.47 10.92
C PRO A 350 -4.73 27.16 12.27
N PRO A 351 -3.77 27.21 13.21
CA PRO A 351 -3.90 28.10 14.35
C PRO A 351 -4.04 29.53 13.81
N GLN A 352 -4.99 30.31 14.34
CA GLN A 352 -5.00 31.75 14.03
C GLN A 352 -3.65 32.34 14.47
N PRO A 353 -3.04 33.25 13.68
CA PRO A 353 -1.83 33.91 14.10
C PRO A 353 -2.10 34.62 15.42
N ALA A 354 -1.32 34.29 16.45
CA ALA A 354 -1.36 35.05 17.69
C ALA A 354 -1.05 36.51 17.36
N PRO A 355 -1.76 37.49 17.96
CA PRO A 355 -1.51 38.90 17.68
C PRO A 355 -0.04 39.20 17.95
N SER A 356 0.68 39.57 16.89
CA SER A 356 2.10 39.91 16.97
C SER A 356 2.27 41.04 17.99
N PRO A 357 3.19 40.93 18.96
CA PRO A 357 3.49 42.04 19.85
C PRO A 357 3.89 43.26 19.00
N PRO A 358 3.46 44.48 19.36
CA PRO A 358 3.76 45.66 18.57
C PRO A 358 5.27 45.80 18.42
N THR A 359 5.72 45.84 17.17
CA THR A 359 7.13 46.12 16.84
C THR A 359 7.45 47.52 17.33
N ALA A 360 8.31 47.63 18.34
CA ALA A 360 8.90 48.91 18.71
C ALA A 360 9.78 49.40 17.56
N ASP A 361 9.59 50.65 17.14
CA ASP A 361 10.36 51.25 16.06
C ASP A 361 11.86 51.29 16.42
N HIS A 362 12.69 50.70 15.57
CA HIS A 362 14.13 50.64 15.78
C HIS A 362 14.84 51.68 14.90
N ASP A 363 14.99 52.90 15.45
CA ASP A 363 15.76 53.99 14.85
C ASP A 363 17.27 53.62 14.84
N PRO A 364 17.95 53.57 13.68
CA PRO A 364 19.29 53.01 13.58
C PRO A 364 20.40 54.06 13.73
N SER A 365 20.87 54.32 14.96
CA SER A 365 22.10 55.09 15.19
C SER A 365 22.92 54.65 16.41
N ALA A 366 24.24 54.89 16.32
CA ALA A 366 25.30 54.61 17.30
C ALA A 366 25.55 53.12 17.67
N GLY A 367 26.83 52.73 17.67
CA GLY A 367 27.30 51.42 18.14
C GLY A 367 28.26 51.55 19.32
N GLY A 368 28.48 50.46 20.06
CA GLY A 368 29.41 50.41 21.18
C GLY A 368 29.76 48.97 21.60
N SER A 369 31.01 48.73 21.97
CA SER A 369 31.53 47.41 22.36
C SER A 369 31.43 47.16 23.86
N GLY A 370 31.24 45.91 24.31
CA GLY A 370 31.40 45.54 25.72
C GLY A 370 30.97 44.10 26.04
N ALA A 371 31.81 43.34 26.74
CA ALA A 371 31.52 41.97 27.22
C ALA A 371 31.01 41.96 28.68
N GLY A 372 30.31 40.91 29.12
CA GLY A 372 29.85 40.83 30.52
C GLY A 372 29.06 39.59 30.97
N VAL A 373 29.76 38.47 31.19
CA VAL A 373 29.62 37.48 32.29
C VAL A 373 28.28 37.32 33.08
N ALA A 374 27.81 36.06 33.18
CA ALA A 374 26.90 35.49 34.21
C ALA A 374 25.44 36.01 34.28
N GLY A 375 24.49 35.31 34.94
CA GLY A 375 24.52 33.91 35.38
C GLY A 375 23.55 33.53 36.52
N ALA A 376 22.51 32.76 36.17
CA ALA A 376 21.77 31.79 37.00
C ALA A 376 20.95 32.23 38.25
N VAL A 377 19.88 31.46 38.50
CA VAL A 377 19.04 31.39 39.74
C VAL A 377 18.23 32.66 40.08
N GLY A 378 16.95 32.63 40.47
CA GLY A 378 16.02 31.49 40.65
C GLY A 378 15.44 31.41 42.06
N VAL A 379 14.51 32.31 42.42
CA VAL A 379 13.79 32.28 43.71
C VAL A 379 12.30 32.44 43.48
N ALA A 380 11.47 31.74 44.25
CA ALA A 380 10.01 31.77 44.15
C ALA A 380 9.37 32.33 45.43
N GLY A 381 8.15 32.87 45.29
CA GLY A 381 7.10 32.63 46.28
C GLY A 381 6.36 33.84 46.86
N VAL A 382 5.27 33.47 47.53
CA VAL A 382 4.47 34.22 48.52
C VAL A 382 3.60 35.38 48.00
N ALA A 383 2.37 34.96 47.71
CA ALA A 383 1.13 35.73 47.62
C ALA A 383 0.85 36.75 48.75
N GLY A 384 -0.10 37.66 48.48
CA GLY A 384 -0.99 38.19 49.53
C GLY A 384 -1.52 39.62 49.31
N GLY A 385 -2.75 39.87 49.77
CA GLY A 385 -3.27 41.21 50.04
C GLY A 385 -4.23 41.80 49.00
N ALA A 386 -5.51 41.90 49.36
CA ALA A 386 -6.48 42.78 48.69
C ALA A 386 -6.68 44.06 49.54
N GLY A 387 -7.01 45.18 48.89
CA GLY A 387 -7.31 46.46 49.54
C GLY A 387 -8.35 47.27 48.76
N VAL A 388 -9.23 48.00 49.47
CA VAL A 388 -10.41 48.66 48.89
C VAL A 388 -10.64 50.03 49.53
N ALA A 389 -10.58 51.10 48.73
CA ALA A 389 -11.18 52.44 48.92
C ALA A 389 -10.73 53.37 47.75
N GLY A 390 -11.42 54.46 47.39
CA GLY A 390 -12.76 54.89 47.79
C GLY A 390 -13.11 56.34 47.38
N ALA A 391 -14.28 56.50 46.73
CA ALA A 391 -15.17 57.68 46.71
C ALA A 391 -14.76 59.06 46.10
N ALA A 392 -15.65 59.52 45.20
CA ALA A 392 -16.24 60.86 45.10
C ALA A 392 -15.47 62.09 44.54
N GLY A 393 -16.14 62.80 43.63
CA GLY A 393 -15.81 64.15 43.13
C GLY A 393 -16.55 64.44 41.81
N ALA A 394 -17.43 65.44 41.74
CA ALA A 394 -18.29 65.66 40.56
C ALA A 394 -18.62 67.14 40.27
N VAL A 395 -17.93 67.71 39.27
CA VAL A 395 -18.27 68.94 38.50
C VAL A 395 -17.61 68.78 37.12
N GLY A 396 -18.18 69.17 35.97
CA GLY A 396 -19.56 69.61 35.69
C GLY A 396 -19.67 70.28 34.32
N ALA A 397 -20.77 70.03 33.58
CA ALA A 397 -21.21 70.66 32.33
C ALA A 397 -20.17 70.82 31.17
N GLY A 398 -20.29 69.96 30.16
CA GLY A 398 -19.71 70.13 28.81
C GLY A 398 -20.64 69.49 27.77
N GLY A 399 -20.84 70.14 26.63
CA GLY A 399 -21.88 69.73 25.66
C GLY A 399 -21.62 68.36 25.04
N ALA A 400 -22.69 67.57 24.87
CA ALA A 400 -22.62 66.29 24.19
C ALA A 400 -22.49 66.46 22.67
N PRO A 401 -21.58 65.75 21.99
CA PRO A 401 -21.86 65.28 20.64
C PRO A 401 -22.96 64.21 20.73
N ASP A 402 -23.92 64.25 19.81
CA ASP A 402 -25.13 63.44 19.87
C ASP A 402 -24.81 61.93 19.76
N ASP A 403 -25.14 61.16 20.80
CA ASP A 403 -24.86 59.73 20.86
C ASP A 403 -26.08 58.97 20.33
N ALA A 404 -26.05 58.66 19.04
CA ALA A 404 -27.17 58.16 18.23
C ALA A 404 -27.81 56.84 18.73
N LEU A 405 -27.26 56.22 19.77
CA LEU A 405 -27.78 55.01 20.43
C LEU A 405 -28.55 55.29 21.73
N GLY A 406 -28.77 56.55 22.11
CA GLY A 406 -29.52 56.94 23.31
C GLY A 406 -28.74 56.73 24.62
N ALA A 407 -29.41 56.65 25.76
CA ALA A 407 -28.74 56.51 27.06
C ALA A 407 -28.19 55.08 27.31
N LEU A 408 -27.04 54.97 27.99
CA LEU A 408 -26.47 53.67 28.38
C LEU A 408 -27.35 52.93 29.41
N PRO A 409 -27.43 51.59 29.36
CA PRO A 409 -28.28 50.83 30.28
C PRO A 409 -27.84 51.00 31.74
N ALA A 410 -28.81 51.06 32.66
CA ALA A 410 -28.54 51.37 34.07
C ALA A 410 -27.53 50.40 34.71
N GLY A 411 -26.38 50.94 35.14
CA GLY A 411 -25.25 50.18 35.68
C GLY A 411 -24.02 50.10 34.76
N TRP A 412 -24.10 50.62 33.53
CA TRP A 412 -22.97 50.75 32.61
C TRP A 412 -22.40 52.18 32.60
N GLU A 413 -21.07 52.28 32.45
CA GLU A 413 -20.34 53.55 32.35
C GLU A 413 -19.38 53.50 31.15
N ARG A 414 -19.42 54.52 30.28
CA ARG A 414 -18.46 54.69 29.19
C ARG A 414 -17.23 55.44 29.71
N ARG A 415 -16.05 54.84 29.57
CA ARG A 415 -14.75 55.43 29.91
C ARG A 415 -13.87 55.54 28.68
N VAL A 416 -12.83 56.37 28.79
CA VAL A 416 -11.77 56.50 27.79
C VAL A 416 -10.45 56.12 28.45
N HIS A 417 -9.70 55.24 27.80
CA HIS A 417 -8.37 54.81 28.20
C HIS A 417 -7.32 55.85 27.75
N PRO A 418 -6.13 55.97 28.38
CA PRO A 418 -5.18 57.05 28.07
C PRO A 418 -4.62 57.08 26.63
N ASP A 419 -4.83 56.03 25.83
CA ASP A 419 -4.55 55.98 24.38
C ASP A 419 -5.71 56.51 23.50
N GLY A 420 -6.75 57.07 24.13
CA GLY A 420 -7.95 57.58 23.47
C GLY A 420 -9.03 56.53 23.17
N ARG A 421 -8.81 55.24 23.49
CA ARG A 421 -9.80 54.19 23.20
C ARG A 421 -10.95 54.18 24.19
N VAL A 422 -12.16 54.07 23.67
CA VAL A 422 -13.39 53.98 24.46
C VAL A 422 -13.60 52.55 24.96
N TYR A 423 -14.00 52.38 26.21
CA TYR A 423 -14.41 51.09 26.79
C TYR A 423 -15.59 51.27 27.74
N PHE A 424 -16.31 50.19 28.01
CA PHE A 424 -17.55 50.18 28.79
C PHE A 424 -17.40 49.30 30.03
N VAL A 425 -17.70 49.88 31.20
CA VAL A 425 -17.61 49.24 32.51
C VAL A 425 -19.02 48.86 32.98
N ASN A 426 -19.25 47.60 33.31
CA ASN A 426 -20.48 47.14 33.93
C ASN A 426 -20.29 47.01 35.45
N HIS A 427 -20.88 47.93 36.20
CA HIS A 427 -20.75 47.98 37.66
C HIS A 427 -21.56 46.91 38.40
N LYS A 428 -22.52 46.23 37.73
CA LYS A 428 -23.35 45.17 38.33
C LYS A 428 -22.62 43.84 38.41
N ASN A 429 -21.84 43.47 37.38
CA ASN A 429 -21.07 42.22 37.34
C ASN A 429 -19.53 42.45 37.46
N ARG A 430 -19.08 43.71 37.48
CA ARG A 430 -17.67 44.14 37.54
C ARG A 430 -16.82 43.73 36.33
N THR A 431 -17.42 43.62 35.14
CA THR A 431 -16.67 43.37 33.88
C THR A 431 -16.42 44.66 33.09
N THR A 432 -15.40 44.62 32.24
CA THR A 432 -15.07 45.68 31.26
C THR A 432 -14.99 45.09 29.86
N GLN A 433 -15.53 45.77 28.86
CA GLN A 433 -15.50 45.38 27.46
C GLN A 433 -15.25 46.60 26.56
N TRP A 434 -14.87 46.40 25.30
CA TRP A 434 -14.58 47.50 24.37
C TRP A 434 -15.82 47.87 23.53
N GLU A 435 -16.76 46.94 23.44
CA GLU A 435 -17.99 46.97 22.64
C GLU A 435 -19.14 47.65 23.40
N ASP A 436 -19.96 48.43 22.70
CA ASP A 436 -21.04 49.19 23.34
C ASP A 436 -22.22 48.28 23.75
N PRO A 437 -22.63 48.26 25.04
CA PRO A 437 -23.72 47.42 25.52
C PRO A 437 -25.10 47.79 24.93
N ARG A 438 -25.25 48.92 24.24
CA ARG A 438 -26.46 49.29 23.49
C ARG A 438 -26.54 48.56 22.14
N THR A 439 -25.40 48.27 21.52
CA THR A 439 -25.33 47.51 20.25
C THR A 439 -25.54 46.01 20.46
N GLN A 440 -25.15 45.50 21.63
CA GLN A 440 -25.32 44.09 22.01
C GLN A 440 -26.76 43.78 22.43
N GLY A 441 -27.68 43.71 21.45
CA GLY A 441 -29.03 43.16 21.66
C GLY A 441 -30.06 43.46 20.57
N GLN A 442 -29.93 44.59 19.86
CA GLN A 442 -30.98 45.04 18.92
C GLN A 442 -31.10 44.18 17.65
N GLU A 443 -30.05 43.49 17.21
CA GLU A 443 -30.12 42.54 16.08
C GLU A 443 -30.56 41.12 16.47
N ILE A 444 -30.65 40.81 17.77
CA ILE A 444 -30.84 39.43 18.27
C ILE A 444 -32.33 39.15 18.60
N SER A 445 -33.04 40.13 19.18
CA SER A 445 -34.35 39.91 19.81
C SER A 445 -35.53 39.58 18.87
N ALA A 446 -35.33 39.58 17.54
CA ALA A 446 -36.36 39.25 16.55
C ALA A 446 -36.12 37.90 15.83
N LEU A 447 -35.09 37.14 16.23
CA LEU A 447 -34.68 35.90 15.56
C LEU A 447 -34.82 34.64 16.42
N GLU A 448 -35.22 34.76 17.69
CA GLU A 448 -35.13 33.68 18.69
C GLU A 448 -36.39 32.78 18.82
N GLU A 449 -37.28 32.77 17.84
CA GLU A 449 -37.96 31.49 17.53
C GLU A 449 -36.96 30.59 16.81
N ALA A 450 -36.50 29.54 17.49
CA ALA A 450 -35.60 28.55 16.92
C ALA A 450 -36.21 27.94 15.64
N LEU A 451 -35.38 27.78 14.60
CA LEU A 451 -35.80 27.11 13.38
C LEU A 451 -36.28 25.67 13.69
N PRO A 452 -37.26 25.13 12.95
CA PRO A 452 -37.68 23.74 13.13
C PRO A 452 -36.49 22.77 13.02
N PRO A 453 -36.50 21.64 13.76
CA PRO A 453 -35.39 20.70 13.76
C PRO A 453 -34.93 20.32 12.34
N GLY A 454 -33.64 20.49 12.08
CA GLY A 454 -33.06 20.25 10.75
C GLY A 454 -33.08 21.44 9.79
N TRP A 455 -33.46 22.65 10.19
CA TRP A 455 -33.34 23.85 9.35
C TRP A 455 -32.13 24.73 9.70
N GLU A 456 -31.48 25.32 8.68
CA GLU A 456 -30.33 26.24 8.79
C GLU A 456 -30.63 27.58 8.05
N ILE A 457 -30.04 28.70 8.50
CA ILE A 457 -29.99 29.97 7.77
C ILE A 457 -28.62 30.12 7.12
N ARG A 458 -28.58 30.53 5.84
CA ARG A 458 -27.36 30.92 5.12
C ARG A 458 -27.56 32.22 4.34
N PHE A 459 -26.48 32.71 3.74
CA PHE A 459 -26.44 33.88 2.87
C PHE A 459 -25.76 33.51 1.55
N THR A 460 -26.14 34.16 0.46
CA THR A 460 -25.44 34.03 -0.84
C THR A 460 -24.16 34.87 -0.87
N GLU A 461 -23.37 34.80 -1.94
CA GLU A 461 -22.17 35.64 -2.11
C GLU A 461 -22.50 37.14 -2.18
N GLU A 462 -23.71 37.48 -2.64
CA GLU A 462 -24.29 38.83 -2.63
C GLU A 462 -24.94 39.20 -1.28
N GLY A 463 -24.82 38.35 -0.25
CA GLY A 463 -25.37 38.59 1.09
C GLY A 463 -26.88 38.31 1.24
N THR A 464 -27.55 37.71 0.25
CA THR A 464 -29.01 37.46 0.34
C THR A 464 -29.30 36.25 1.24
N ARG A 465 -30.10 36.45 2.29
CA ARG A 465 -30.49 35.39 3.22
C ARG A 465 -31.39 34.33 2.57
N TYR A 466 -31.08 33.05 2.80
CA TYR A 466 -31.92 31.91 2.49
C TYR A 466 -31.93 30.88 3.63
N PHE A 467 -32.81 29.89 3.50
CA PHE A 467 -33.06 28.85 4.48
C PHE A 467 -32.83 27.48 3.84
N VAL A 468 -32.29 26.54 4.60
CA VAL A 468 -31.95 25.18 4.16
C VAL A 468 -32.72 24.19 5.01
N ASP A 469 -33.55 23.37 4.38
CA ASP A 469 -34.18 22.22 5.04
C ASP A 469 -33.29 20.99 4.87
N HIS A 470 -32.61 20.58 5.95
CA HIS A 470 -31.82 19.38 5.94
C HIS A 470 -32.64 18.08 6.02
N ASN A 471 -33.95 18.14 6.26
CA ASN A 471 -34.82 16.97 6.29
C ASN A 471 -35.21 16.56 4.85
N THR A 472 -35.63 17.52 4.02
CA THR A 472 -35.95 17.30 2.60
C THR A 472 -34.76 17.48 1.66
N ARG A 473 -33.60 17.96 2.15
CA ARG A 473 -32.42 18.38 1.36
C ARG A 473 -32.74 19.52 0.35
N THR A 474 -33.60 20.46 0.74
CA THR A 474 -34.01 21.59 -0.13
C THR A 474 -33.54 22.94 0.40
N THR A 475 -33.52 23.96 -0.47
CA THR A 475 -33.19 25.35 -0.13
C THR A 475 -34.31 26.28 -0.58
N THR A 476 -34.68 27.25 0.24
CA THR A 476 -35.75 28.21 -0.05
C THR A 476 -35.43 29.60 0.51
N PHE A 477 -35.88 30.66 -0.15
CA PHE A 477 -35.81 32.04 0.36
C PHE A 477 -36.97 32.37 1.32
N GLN A 478 -37.88 31.43 1.56
CA GLN A 478 -38.97 31.55 2.53
C GLN A 478 -38.54 30.98 3.89
N ASP A 479 -38.74 31.74 4.96
CA ASP A 479 -38.47 31.31 6.33
C ASP A 479 -39.46 30.19 6.74
N PRO A 480 -39.01 29.07 7.34
CA PRO A 480 -39.88 27.95 7.71
C PRO A 480 -40.78 28.22 8.91
N ARG A 481 -40.61 29.35 9.62
CA ARG A 481 -41.31 29.61 10.88
C ARG A 481 -42.74 30.13 10.65
N PRO A 482 -43.74 29.68 11.44
CA PRO A 482 -45.14 30.07 11.24
C PRO A 482 -45.35 31.59 11.31
N GLY A 483 -45.84 32.18 10.22
CA GLY A 483 -46.18 33.61 10.15
C GLY A 483 -45.08 34.53 9.61
N ALA A 484 -43.91 34.01 9.24
CA ALA A 484 -42.86 34.82 8.62
C ALA A 484 -43.26 35.35 7.22
N PRO A 485 -42.82 36.56 6.82
CA PRO A 485 -43.18 37.16 5.54
C PRO A 485 -42.53 36.42 4.36
N LYS A 486 -43.33 36.18 3.31
CA LYS A 486 -42.86 35.50 2.09
C LYS A 486 -41.96 36.44 1.27
N GLY A 487 -40.65 36.15 1.26
CA GLY A 487 -39.68 36.86 0.44
C GLY A 487 -39.93 36.70 -1.07
N PRO A 488 -39.30 37.56 -1.91
CA PRO A 488 -39.49 37.55 -3.35
C PRO A 488 -39.02 36.21 -3.98
N GLN A 489 -39.76 35.72 -4.97
CA GLN A 489 -39.44 34.49 -5.68
C GLN A 489 -38.34 34.72 -6.71
N GLY A 490 -37.24 33.96 -6.63
CA GLY A 490 -36.16 33.95 -7.63
C GLY A 490 -36.60 33.31 -8.95
N ALA A 491 -36.12 33.85 -10.07
CA ALA A 491 -36.64 33.55 -11.41
C ALA A 491 -36.14 32.22 -12.06
N TYR A 492 -35.36 31.41 -11.36
CA TYR A 492 -34.79 30.16 -11.88
C TYR A 492 -34.98 29.03 -10.86
N GLY A 493 -35.93 28.13 -11.14
CA GLY A 493 -36.35 27.10 -10.20
C GLY A 493 -35.44 25.87 -10.15
N VAL A 494 -35.21 25.37 -8.93
CA VAL A 494 -34.58 24.08 -8.56
C VAL A 494 -33.08 23.92 -8.94
N PRO A 495 -32.30 23.07 -8.23
CA PRO A 495 -31.62 23.52 -7.00
C PRO A 495 -30.08 23.42 -7.06
N ARG A 496 -29.39 24.01 -6.07
CA ARG A 496 -27.91 23.90 -5.90
C ARG A 496 -27.54 23.17 -4.60
N ALA A 497 -26.54 22.28 -4.73
CA ALA A 497 -25.59 21.78 -3.73
C ALA A 497 -26.02 21.72 -2.24
N TYR A 498 -26.26 20.49 -1.75
CA TYR A 498 -26.47 20.20 -0.33
C TYR A 498 -25.20 19.61 0.29
N GLU A 499 -24.40 20.43 0.97
CA GLU A 499 -23.43 19.96 1.98
C GLU A 499 -23.54 20.78 3.28
N ARG A 500 -23.53 20.06 4.40
CA ARG A 500 -23.07 20.62 5.68
C ARG A 500 -21.55 20.59 5.64
N SER A 501 -20.88 21.72 5.84
CA SER A 501 -19.42 21.75 5.74
C SER A 501 -18.75 20.87 6.79
N PHE A 502 -17.61 20.27 6.46
CA PHE A 502 -16.78 19.49 7.39
C PHE A 502 -16.54 20.24 8.70
N ARG A 503 -16.27 21.55 8.62
CA ARG A 503 -16.12 22.46 9.76
C ARG A 503 -17.32 22.45 10.71
N TRP A 504 -18.55 22.43 10.20
CA TRP A 504 -19.77 22.35 11.02
C TRP A 504 -19.95 20.96 11.62
N LYS A 505 -19.77 19.90 10.82
CA LYS A 505 -19.86 18.51 11.30
C LYS A 505 -18.87 18.29 12.47
N LEU A 506 -17.63 18.76 12.30
CA LEU A 506 -16.55 18.71 13.28
C LEU A 506 -16.84 19.57 14.53
N SER A 507 -17.41 20.77 14.40
CA SER A 507 -17.75 21.59 15.58
C SER A 507 -18.85 20.94 16.43
N GLN A 508 -19.86 20.33 15.80
CA GLN A 508 -20.89 19.55 16.50
C GLN A 508 -20.30 18.31 17.18
N PHE A 509 -19.43 17.55 16.51
CA PHE A 509 -18.73 16.43 17.15
C PHE A 509 -17.87 16.86 18.34
N ARG A 510 -17.18 18.00 18.25
CA ARG A 510 -16.39 18.57 19.36
C ARG A 510 -17.30 18.98 20.53
N TYR A 511 -18.46 19.58 20.25
CA TYR A 511 -19.47 19.91 21.27
C TYR A 511 -20.04 18.65 21.95
N LEU A 512 -20.37 17.60 21.18
CA LEU A 512 -20.79 16.30 21.73
C LEU A 512 -19.71 15.68 22.64
N CYS A 513 -18.45 15.74 22.23
CA CYS A 513 -17.34 15.27 23.08
C CYS A 513 -17.24 16.09 24.37
N GLN A 514 -17.23 17.43 24.28
CA GLN A 514 -17.08 18.34 25.42
C GLN A 514 -18.25 18.25 26.42
N SER A 515 -19.50 18.19 25.94
CA SER A 515 -20.69 18.04 26.77
C SER A 515 -20.77 16.69 27.50
N ASN A 516 -20.08 15.66 26.99
CA ASN A 516 -19.95 14.34 27.61
C ASN A 516 -18.63 14.16 28.39
N ALA A 517 -17.84 15.22 28.56
CA ALA A 517 -16.54 15.15 29.23
C ALA A 517 -16.68 14.95 30.74
N LEU A 518 -16.00 13.93 31.26
CA LEU A 518 -16.01 13.65 32.69
C LEU A 518 -14.95 14.49 33.43
N PRO A 519 -15.26 14.99 34.63
CA PRO A 519 -14.32 15.78 35.43
C PRO A 519 -13.13 14.95 35.91
N SER A 520 -12.11 15.65 36.40
CA SER A 520 -10.80 15.09 36.77
C SER A 520 -10.04 14.50 35.56
N HIS A 521 -9.06 13.64 35.83
CA HIS A 521 -8.10 13.12 34.88
C HIS A 521 -7.80 11.64 35.13
N ILE A 522 -7.32 10.92 34.12
CA ILE A 522 -6.67 9.62 34.28
C ILE A 522 -5.17 9.74 33.98
N LYS A 523 -4.34 9.05 34.77
CA LYS A 523 -2.90 8.96 34.57
C LYS A 523 -2.58 7.62 33.91
N ILE A 524 -1.83 7.65 32.82
CA ILE A 524 -1.38 6.46 32.08
C ILE A 524 0.14 6.46 32.11
N THR A 525 0.76 5.45 32.74
CA THR A 525 2.20 5.45 33.08
C THR A 525 2.93 4.30 32.40
N LEU A 526 3.79 4.63 31.43
CA LEU A 526 4.28 3.74 30.37
C LEU A 526 5.81 3.72 30.30
N SER A 527 6.43 2.66 29.78
CA SER A 527 7.80 2.77 29.24
C SER A 527 7.78 2.89 27.71
N ARG A 528 8.78 3.55 27.11
CA ARG A 528 8.93 3.64 25.65
C ARG A 528 9.30 2.30 25.01
N GLN A 529 9.86 1.39 25.80
CA GLN A 529 10.27 0.05 25.38
C GLN A 529 9.10 -0.94 25.35
N THR A 530 8.15 -0.79 26.28
CA THR A 530 6.96 -1.65 26.46
C THR A 530 5.65 -0.94 26.12
N LEU A 531 5.73 0.10 25.27
CA LEU A 531 4.66 1.06 24.98
C LEU A 531 3.29 0.43 24.68
N PHE A 532 3.26 -0.60 23.84
CA PHE A 532 2.02 -1.26 23.43
C PHE A 532 1.36 -2.00 24.61
N GLU A 533 2.08 -2.91 25.27
CA GLU A 533 1.54 -3.72 26.38
C GLU A 533 1.22 -2.88 27.63
N ASP A 534 2.07 -1.91 27.99
CA ASP A 534 1.76 -0.96 29.08
C ASP A 534 0.48 -0.16 28.80
N SER A 535 0.23 0.20 27.52
CA SER A 535 -0.98 0.93 27.10
C SER A 535 -2.20 0.02 27.07
N TYR A 536 -2.06 -1.20 26.53
CA TYR A 536 -3.10 -2.24 26.47
C TYR A 536 -3.63 -2.55 27.88
N HIS A 537 -2.75 -2.89 28.82
CA HIS A 537 -3.15 -3.24 30.18
C HIS A 537 -3.83 -2.08 30.92
N GLN A 538 -3.42 -0.83 30.69
CA GLN A 538 -4.03 0.33 31.36
C GLN A 538 -5.39 0.72 30.74
N ILE A 539 -5.53 0.69 29.42
CA ILE A 539 -6.77 1.06 28.73
C ILE A 539 -7.85 -0.03 28.84
N MET A 540 -7.45 -1.30 28.89
CA MET A 540 -8.40 -2.41 29.07
C MET A 540 -8.81 -2.63 30.52
N ARG A 541 -7.98 -2.23 31.50
CA ARG A 541 -8.35 -2.24 32.93
C ARG A 541 -9.40 -1.18 33.29
N LEU A 542 -9.42 -0.04 32.59
CA LEU A 542 -10.33 1.05 32.90
C LEU A 542 -11.75 0.79 32.33
N PRO A 543 -12.82 1.22 33.04
CA PRO A 543 -14.15 1.32 32.44
C PRO A 543 -14.12 2.32 31.28
N ALA A 544 -14.76 2.00 30.15
CA ALA A 544 -14.61 2.78 28.92
C ALA A 544 -15.05 4.25 29.05
N TYR A 545 -16.05 4.54 29.89
CA TYR A 545 -16.47 5.92 30.16
C TYR A 545 -15.36 6.76 30.81
N GLU A 546 -14.45 6.16 31.59
CA GLU A 546 -13.35 6.92 32.23
C GLU A 546 -12.29 7.38 31.24
N LEU A 547 -12.20 6.73 30.07
CA LEU A 547 -11.35 7.14 28.96
C LEU A 547 -11.79 8.49 28.35
N ARG A 548 -12.97 9.02 28.76
CA ARG A 548 -13.45 10.38 28.46
C ARG A 548 -12.95 11.46 29.44
N ARG A 549 -12.31 11.09 30.56
CA ARG A 549 -11.62 12.06 31.45
C ARG A 549 -10.37 12.60 30.76
N ARG A 550 -9.87 13.77 31.19
CA ARG A 550 -8.62 14.34 30.63
C ARG A 550 -7.44 13.35 30.80
N LEU A 551 -6.74 13.05 29.72
CA LEU A 551 -5.56 12.19 29.76
C LEU A 551 -4.34 12.94 30.31
N TYR A 552 -3.54 12.26 31.13
CA TYR A 552 -2.18 12.64 31.52
C TYR A 552 -1.26 11.45 31.21
N ILE A 553 -0.43 11.57 30.17
CA ILE A 553 0.54 10.51 29.84
C ILE A 553 1.86 10.77 30.55
N ILE A 554 2.45 9.72 31.13
CA ILE A 554 3.70 9.77 31.89
C ILE A 554 4.63 8.66 31.37
N PHE A 555 5.77 9.03 30.80
CA PHE A 555 6.84 8.06 30.48
C PHE A 555 7.74 7.85 31.71
N ARG A 556 7.98 6.59 32.09
CA ARG A 556 8.77 6.22 33.27
C ARG A 556 10.22 6.63 33.09
N GLY A 557 10.70 7.54 33.95
CA GLY A 557 12.06 8.07 33.91
C GLY A 557 12.23 9.36 33.11
N GLU A 558 11.14 9.96 32.62
CA GLU A 558 11.15 11.22 31.86
C GLU A 558 10.37 12.31 32.62
N GLU A 559 10.98 13.48 32.82
CA GLU A 559 10.30 14.64 33.39
C GLU A 559 9.46 15.34 32.32
N GLY A 560 8.14 15.11 32.33
CA GLY A 560 7.21 15.68 31.36
C GLY A 560 5.92 16.20 32.01
N LEU A 561 5.68 17.50 31.92
CA LEU A 561 4.39 18.11 32.24
C LEU A 561 3.50 18.06 30.98
N ASP A 562 2.47 17.20 30.99
CA ASP A 562 1.59 17.00 29.82
C ASP A 562 0.59 18.16 29.62
N TYR A 563 1.11 19.29 29.13
CA TYR A 563 0.34 20.39 28.53
C TYR A 563 -0.24 20.03 27.14
N GLY A 564 -0.29 18.74 26.80
CA GLY A 564 -0.80 18.25 25.52
C GLY A 564 0.29 17.86 24.51
N GLY A 565 1.56 17.86 24.89
CA GLY A 565 2.69 17.42 24.06
C GLY A 565 2.90 15.91 24.15
N VAL A 566 3.19 15.41 25.36
CA VAL A 566 3.41 13.98 25.66
C VAL A 566 2.23 13.12 25.20
N SER A 567 1.00 13.61 25.40
CA SER A 567 -0.21 12.96 24.91
C SER A 567 -0.30 12.90 23.37
N ARG A 568 0.17 13.89 22.60
CA ARG A 568 0.26 13.78 21.12
C ARG A 568 1.25 12.70 20.72
N GLU A 569 2.44 12.75 21.30
CA GLU A 569 3.51 11.78 21.03
C GLU A 569 3.05 10.34 21.30
N TRP A 570 2.36 10.12 22.43
CA TRP A 570 1.82 8.81 22.78
C TRP A 570 0.81 8.27 21.77
N PHE A 571 -0.18 9.07 21.34
CA PHE A 571 -1.11 8.63 20.28
C PHE A 571 -0.36 8.31 18.98
N PHE A 572 0.62 9.13 18.62
CA PHE A 572 1.37 8.98 17.38
C PHE A 572 2.30 7.75 17.38
N LEU A 573 2.99 7.49 18.49
CA LEU A 573 3.83 6.30 18.66
C LEU A 573 2.97 5.03 18.80
N LEU A 574 1.92 5.03 19.61
CA LEU A 574 1.09 3.84 19.82
C LEU A 574 0.37 3.43 18.52
N SER A 575 -0.07 4.38 17.71
CA SER A 575 -0.64 4.10 16.38
C SER A 575 0.36 3.63 15.33
N HIS A 576 1.67 3.69 15.60
CA HIS A 576 2.68 2.94 14.87
C HIS A 576 2.84 1.51 15.43
N GLU A 577 2.82 1.37 16.76
CA GLU A 577 2.97 0.06 17.44
C GLU A 577 1.83 -0.93 17.17
N VAL A 578 0.58 -0.46 17.03
CA VAL A 578 -0.57 -1.32 16.66
C VAL A 578 -0.39 -2.02 15.29
N LEU A 579 0.53 -1.53 14.46
CA LEU A 579 0.83 -2.04 13.12
C LEU A 579 2.00 -3.02 13.09
N ASN A 580 2.63 -3.29 14.24
CA ASN A 580 3.76 -4.23 14.32
C ASN A 580 3.34 -5.63 13.82
N PRO A 581 3.97 -6.16 12.74
CA PRO A 581 3.63 -7.47 12.18
C PRO A 581 3.68 -8.64 13.18
N MET A 582 4.46 -8.51 14.26
CA MET A 582 4.65 -9.57 15.27
C MET A 582 3.38 -9.85 16.09
N TYR A 583 2.46 -8.90 16.24
CA TYR A 583 1.14 -9.14 16.86
C TYR A 583 0.14 -9.82 15.91
N CYS A 584 0.47 -9.89 14.62
CA CYS A 584 -0.31 -10.53 13.55
C CYS A 584 -1.73 -9.96 13.33
N LEU A 585 -2.03 -8.76 13.83
CA LEU A 585 -3.38 -8.15 13.77
C LEU A 585 -3.72 -7.58 12.39
N PHE A 586 -2.78 -6.86 11.78
CA PHE A 586 -2.95 -6.25 10.46
C PHE A 586 -1.97 -6.84 9.45
N GLU A 587 -2.32 -6.73 8.18
CA GLU A 587 -1.45 -6.99 7.05
C GLU A 587 -1.58 -5.87 6.01
N TYR A 588 -0.63 -5.81 5.09
CA TYR A 588 -0.67 -4.90 3.96
C TYR A 588 -1.41 -5.54 2.78
N ALA A 589 -2.38 -4.81 2.23
CA ALA A 589 -3.05 -5.16 0.99
C ALA A 589 -2.10 -4.87 -0.20
N ASN A 590 -1.75 -5.94 -0.93
CA ASN A 590 -0.74 -5.96 -1.99
C ASN A 590 0.69 -5.66 -1.47
N LYS A 591 1.65 -5.45 -2.38
CA LYS A 591 3.09 -5.41 -2.10
C LYS A 591 3.60 -4.10 -1.45
N ASN A 592 2.75 -3.34 -0.74
CA ASN A 592 3.02 -1.92 -0.42
C ASN A 592 2.62 -1.56 1.02
N ASN A 593 3.52 -0.87 1.72
CA ASN A 593 3.48 -0.65 3.17
C ASN A 593 2.45 0.42 3.65
N TYR A 594 1.36 0.64 2.91
CA TYR A 594 0.45 1.79 3.11
C TYR A 594 -1.05 1.43 3.21
N SER A 595 -1.53 0.43 2.47
CA SER A 595 -2.93 -0.03 2.54
C SER A 595 -3.07 -1.11 3.61
N LEU A 596 -3.43 -0.73 4.83
CA LEU A 596 -3.58 -1.67 5.96
C LEU A 596 -4.99 -2.26 6.05
N GLN A 597 -5.07 -3.60 6.12
CA GLN A 597 -6.30 -4.35 6.37
C GLN A 597 -6.15 -5.25 7.61
N ILE A 598 -7.28 -5.66 8.21
CA ILE A 598 -7.27 -6.71 9.24
C ILE A 598 -6.73 -7.99 8.59
N ASN A 599 -5.77 -8.65 9.23
CA ASN A 599 -5.27 -9.95 8.82
C ASN A 599 -6.32 -11.04 9.14
N PRO A 600 -6.82 -11.80 8.15
CA PRO A 600 -7.74 -12.92 8.40
C PRO A 600 -7.12 -14.02 9.27
N ALA A 601 -5.81 -14.23 9.17
CA ALA A 601 -5.02 -15.15 10.01
C ALA A 601 -4.61 -14.54 11.37
N SER A 602 -5.29 -13.49 11.84
CA SER A 602 -5.02 -12.88 13.15
C SER A 602 -5.38 -13.81 14.32
N TYR A 603 -6.25 -14.80 14.13
CA TYR A 603 -6.59 -15.83 15.13
C TYR A 603 -5.39 -16.67 15.61
N VAL A 604 -4.27 -16.64 14.87
CA VAL A 604 -3.01 -17.26 15.32
C VAL A 604 -2.48 -16.57 16.58
N ASN A 605 -2.76 -15.27 16.76
CA ASN A 605 -2.65 -14.60 18.05
C ASN A 605 -3.95 -14.87 18.84
N PRO A 606 -3.92 -15.69 19.90
CA PRO A 606 -5.13 -16.15 20.57
C PRO A 606 -5.86 -15.04 21.35
N ASP A 607 -5.20 -13.91 21.59
CA ASP A 607 -5.77 -12.76 22.29
C ASP A 607 -6.13 -11.62 21.29
N HIS A 608 -6.14 -11.91 19.97
CA HIS A 608 -6.39 -10.92 18.90
C HIS A 608 -7.68 -10.12 19.08
N LEU A 609 -8.81 -10.73 19.47
CA LEU A 609 -10.07 -10.01 19.70
C LEU A 609 -9.96 -8.99 20.85
N LEU A 610 -9.20 -9.31 21.90
CA LEU A 610 -8.93 -8.36 22.99
C LEU A 610 -8.06 -7.19 22.51
N TYR A 611 -7.08 -7.47 21.64
CA TYR A 611 -6.27 -6.42 21.00
C TYR A 611 -7.10 -5.57 20.02
N PHE A 612 -8.01 -6.14 19.23
CA PHE A 612 -8.92 -5.35 18.38
C PHE A 612 -9.84 -4.46 19.21
N LYS A 613 -10.39 -4.97 20.33
CA LYS A 613 -11.19 -4.17 21.26
C LYS A 613 -10.40 -3.03 21.92
N PHE A 614 -9.14 -3.28 22.27
CA PHE A 614 -8.20 -2.25 22.73
C PHE A 614 -7.95 -1.19 21.65
N ILE A 615 -7.69 -1.59 20.40
CA ILE A 615 -7.45 -0.68 19.29
C ILE A 615 -8.72 0.15 19.01
N GLY A 616 -9.92 -0.45 19.08
CA GLY A 616 -11.19 0.25 19.00
C GLY A 616 -11.30 1.38 20.03
N ARG A 617 -11.06 1.06 21.32
CA ARG A 617 -11.02 2.06 22.41
C ARG A 617 -9.99 3.16 22.13
N PHE A 618 -8.80 2.80 21.69
CA PHE A 618 -7.70 3.72 21.39
C PHE A 618 -8.02 4.69 20.23
N ILE A 619 -8.59 4.20 19.13
CA ILE A 619 -8.98 5.04 17.98
C ILE A 619 -10.17 5.96 18.35
N ALA A 620 -11.11 5.49 19.17
CA ALA A 620 -12.18 6.32 19.73
C ALA A 620 -11.63 7.40 20.69
N MET A 621 -10.66 7.07 21.55
CA MET A 621 -9.95 8.05 22.39
C MET A 621 -9.23 9.12 21.54
N ALA A 622 -8.63 8.74 20.41
CA ALA A 622 -7.94 9.67 19.50
C ALA A 622 -8.92 10.72 18.94
N LEU A 623 -10.07 10.26 18.41
CA LEU A 623 -11.15 11.13 17.97
C LEU A 623 -11.68 12.02 19.08
N TYR A 624 -12.03 11.44 20.23
CA TYR A 624 -12.63 12.14 21.36
C TYR A 624 -11.72 13.27 21.90
N HIS A 625 -10.45 12.95 22.18
CA HIS A 625 -9.45 13.91 22.69
C HIS A 625 -8.81 14.81 21.62
N GLY A 626 -9.21 14.65 20.34
CA GLY A 626 -8.73 15.47 19.23
C GLY A 626 -7.25 15.30 18.93
N ARG A 627 -6.77 14.05 18.92
CA ARG A 627 -5.36 13.68 18.69
C ARG A 627 -5.24 12.84 17.44
N PHE A 628 -4.15 13.04 16.69
CA PHE A 628 -3.92 12.37 15.42
C PHE A 628 -3.11 11.07 15.56
N ILE A 629 -3.35 10.13 14.66
CA ILE A 629 -2.64 8.85 14.56
C ILE A 629 -1.64 8.85 13.39
N TYR A 630 -0.56 8.08 13.48
CA TYR A 630 0.50 8.00 12.46
C TYR A 630 -0.07 7.57 11.10
N SER A 631 -0.71 6.41 11.04
CA SER A 631 -1.39 5.90 9.84
C SER A 631 -2.90 5.85 10.03
N GLY A 632 -3.62 6.25 8.99
CA GLY A 632 -5.03 5.88 8.84
C GLY A 632 -5.21 4.44 8.37
N PHE A 633 -6.47 4.02 8.35
CA PHE A 633 -6.92 2.75 7.74
C PHE A 633 -7.30 2.97 6.27
N THR A 634 -7.65 1.90 5.55
CA THR A 634 -8.20 2.01 4.19
C THR A 634 -9.62 2.58 4.20
N MET A 635 -10.03 3.28 3.13
CA MET A 635 -11.38 3.83 2.98
C MET A 635 -12.53 2.83 3.25
N PRO A 636 -12.45 1.54 2.85
CA PRO A 636 -13.49 0.57 3.15
C PRO A 636 -13.61 0.23 4.65
N PHE A 637 -12.53 0.36 5.42
CA PHE A 637 -12.57 0.23 6.88
C PHE A 637 -13.35 1.40 7.50
N TYR A 638 -13.10 2.64 7.05
CA TYR A 638 -13.86 3.81 7.50
C TYR A 638 -15.34 3.74 7.11
N LYS A 639 -15.67 3.25 5.91
CA LYS A 639 -17.06 2.94 5.53
C LYS A 639 -17.71 1.95 6.50
N ARG A 640 -17.00 0.88 6.89
CA ARG A 640 -17.50 -0.13 7.84
C ARG A 640 -17.65 0.43 9.26
N MET A 641 -16.82 1.39 9.69
CA MET A 641 -17.04 2.16 10.93
C MET A 641 -18.31 3.01 10.87
N LEU A 642 -18.59 3.63 9.73
CA LEU A 642 -19.78 4.49 9.51
C LEU A 642 -21.04 3.69 9.14
N ASN A 643 -20.99 2.35 9.17
CA ASN A 643 -22.06 1.45 8.71
C ASN A 643 -22.53 1.72 7.26
N LYS A 644 -21.66 2.27 6.40
CA LYS A 644 -21.93 2.48 4.97
C LYS A 644 -21.75 1.19 4.18
N LYS A 645 -22.59 0.96 3.16
CA LYS A 645 -22.49 -0.19 2.26
C LYS A 645 -21.16 -0.17 1.50
N LEU A 646 -20.46 -1.31 1.51
CA LEU A 646 -19.26 -1.53 0.70
C LEU A 646 -19.66 -1.85 -0.75
N THR A 647 -18.92 -1.30 -1.70
CA THR A 647 -19.20 -1.35 -3.14
C THR A 647 -18.11 -2.12 -3.89
N MET A 648 -18.38 -2.55 -5.12
CA MET A 648 -17.38 -3.27 -5.94
C MET A 648 -16.08 -2.45 -6.11
N LYS A 649 -16.18 -1.11 -6.26
CA LYS A 649 -15.01 -0.23 -6.39
C LYS A 649 -14.22 -0.05 -5.09
N ASP A 650 -14.79 -0.33 -3.92
CA ASP A 650 -14.00 -0.35 -2.67
C ASP A 650 -12.92 -1.44 -2.69
N ILE A 651 -13.16 -2.53 -3.44
CA ILE A 651 -12.18 -3.59 -3.67
C ILE A 651 -10.96 -3.08 -4.45
N GLU A 652 -11.11 -2.08 -5.34
CA GLU A 652 -9.98 -1.53 -6.13
C GLU A 652 -8.80 -1.18 -5.23
N SER A 653 -9.08 -0.58 -4.05
CA SER A 653 -8.08 -0.13 -3.07
C SER A 653 -7.37 -1.25 -2.28
N ILE A 654 -7.91 -2.48 -2.33
CA ILE A 654 -7.46 -3.64 -1.55
C ILE A 654 -6.91 -4.73 -2.47
N ASP A 655 -7.55 -4.98 -3.60
CA ASP A 655 -7.30 -6.11 -4.49
C ASP A 655 -7.59 -5.71 -5.95
N PRO A 656 -6.65 -5.01 -6.61
CA PRO A 656 -6.86 -4.48 -7.94
C PRO A 656 -7.12 -5.57 -8.97
N GLU A 657 -6.48 -6.74 -8.83
CA GLU A 657 -6.60 -7.84 -9.80
C GLU A 657 -7.99 -8.49 -9.72
N PHE A 658 -8.53 -8.67 -8.51
CA PHE A 658 -9.90 -9.10 -8.32
C PHE A 658 -10.91 -8.03 -8.82
N TYR A 659 -10.71 -6.75 -8.47
CA TYR A 659 -11.57 -5.65 -8.90
C TYR A 659 -11.68 -5.51 -10.43
N ASN A 660 -10.54 -5.45 -11.14
CA ASN A 660 -10.49 -5.34 -12.61
C ASN A 660 -11.32 -6.42 -13.33
N SER A 661 -11.55 -7.53 -12.66
CA SER A 661 -12.16 -8.73 -13.23
C SER A 661 -13.62 -8.89 -12.85
N LEU A 662 -14.03 -8.38 -11.68
CA LEU A 662 -15.45 -8.11 -11.40
C LEU A 662 -16.00 -7.04 -12.37
N VAL A 663 -15.19 -6.02 -12.68
CA VAL A 663 -15.47 -5.07 -13.79
C VAL A 663 -15.59 -5.81 -15.11
N TRP A 664 -14.67 -6.72 -15.46
CA TRP A 664 -14.79 -7.50 -16.69
C TRP A 664 -16.07 -8.34 -16.76
N ILE A 665 -16.46 -9.01 -15.67
CA ILE A 665 -17.71 -9.80 -15.57
C ILE A 665 -18.95 -8.90 -15.73
N LYS A 666 -18.91 -7.69 -15.17
CA LYS A 666 -19.96 -6.67 -15.31
C LYS A 666 -20.11 -6.18 -16.76
N ASP A 667 -18.98 -5.82 -17.39
CA ASP A 667 -18.96 -5.10 -18.66
C ASP A 667 -19.11 -6.00 -19.91
N ASN A 668 -19.01 -7.33 -19.77
CA ASN A 668 -19.07 -8.30 -20.89
C ASN A 668 -20.26 -9.26 -20.72
N ASN A 669 -20.85 -9.72 -21.85
CA ASN A 669 -21.89 -10.75 -21.81
C ASN A 669 -21.28 -12.11 -21.45
N ILE A 670 -21.58 -12.63 -20.26
CA ILE A 670 -20.94 -13.86 -19.78
C ILE A 670 -21.50 -15.13 -20.42
N ASP A 671 -22.74 -15.11 -20.91
CA ASP A 671 -23.37 -16.26 -21.58
C ASP A 671 -22.75 -16.50 -22.96
N GLU A 672 -22.39 -15.43 -23.69
CA GLU A 672 -21.64 -15.50 -24.95
C GLU A 672 -20.17 -15.94 -24.76
N CYS A 673 -19.58 -15.64 -23.61
CA CYS A 673 -18.16 -15.90 -23.34
C CYS A 673 -17.83 -17.36 -22.96
N GLY A 674 -18.83 -18.25 -22.91
CA GLY A 674 -18.65 -19.65 -22.51
C GLY A 674 -18.08 -19.77 -21.09
N LEU A 675 -18.50 -18.87 -20.18
CA LEU A 675 -18.07 -18.90 -18.79
C LEU A 675 -18.98 -19.82 -17.97
N GLU A 676 -18.35 -20.83 -17.40
CA GLU A 676 -18.92 -21.69 -16.38
C GLU A 676 -18.57 -21.08 -15.02
N MET A 677 -19.59 -20.49 -14.39
CA MET A 677 -19.51 -19.79 -13.12
C MET A 677 -20.76 -20.12 -12.31
N TRP A 678 -20.63 -20.21 -10.99
CA TRP A 678 -21.71 -20.54 -10.06
C TRP A 678 -21.74 -19.53 -8.91
N PHE A 679 -22.78 -19.54 -8.09
CA PHE A 679 -22.85 -18.73 -6.86
C PHE A 679 -22.03 -19.35 -5.72
N SER A 680 -20.78 -19.70 -6.01
CA SER A 680 -19.79 -20.22 -5.08
C SER A 680 -18.40 -19.71 -5.45
N VAL A 681 -17.49 -19.71 -4.48
CA VAL A 681 -16.11 -19.26 -4.61
C VAL A 681 -15.16 -20.17 -3.86
N ASP A 682 -14.08 -20.59 -4.52
CA ASP A 682 -12.95 -21.25 -3.88
C ASP A 682 -11.93 -20.21 -3.43
N PHE A 683 -11.34 -20.39 -2.26
CA PHE A 683 -10.26 -19.53 -1.77
C PHE A 683 -9.26 -20.30 -0.92
N GLU A 684 -7.98 -19.92 -1.03
CA GLU A 684 -6.91 -20.54 -0.27
C GLU A 684 -6.68 -19.84 1.08
N VAL A 685 -6.59 -20.63 2.15
CA VAL A 685 -6.17 -20.18 3.49
C VAL A 685 -5.09 -21.13 3.98
N LEU A 686 -3.88 -20.61 4.20
CA LEU A 686 -2.72 -21.38 4.71
C LEU A 686 -2.42 -22.67 3.91
N GLY A 687 -2.55 -22.65 2.58
CA GLY A 687 -2.34 -23.82 1.72
C GLY A 687 -3.54 -24.77 1.58
N GLN A 688 -4.66 -24.50 2.26
CA GLN A 688 -5.91 -25.24 2.11
C GLN A 688 -6.90 -24.46 1.25
N VAL A 689 -7.37 -25.07 0.16
CA VAL A 689 -8.51 -24.54 -0.61
C VAL A 689 -9.80 -24.82 0.17
N ILE A 690 -10.58 -23.77 0.38
CA ILE A 690 -11.89 -23.79 1.04
C ILE A 690 -12.95 -23.39 0.01
N HIS A 691 -13.97 -24.23 -0.16
CA HIS A 691 -15.14 -23.93 -0.98
C HIS A 691 -16.17 -23.15 -0.16
N HIS A 692 -16.81 -22.14 -0.75
CA HIS A 692 -17.84 -21.34 -0.08
C HIS A 692 -19.01 -20.99 -1.03
N GLU A 693 -20.21 -21.44 -0.68
CA GLU A 693 -21.45 -21.00 -1.32
C GLU A 693 -21.78 -19.55 -0.91
N LEU A 694 -21.98 -18.67 -1.91
CA LEU A 694 -22.32 -17.25 -1.71
C LEU A 694 -23.80 -17.04 -1.30
N LYS A 695 -24.65 -18.03 -1.59
CA LYS A 695 -26.06 -18.14 -1.18
C LYS A 695 -26.43 -19.62 -1.12
N PRO A 696 -27.47 -20.04 -0.38
CA PRO A 696 -27.81 -21.46 -0.23
C PRO A 696 -28.07 -22.17 -1.57
N SER A 697 -27.46 -23.34 -1.76
CA SER A 697 -27.39 -24.07 -3.04
C SER A 697 -26.76 -23.30 -4.19
N GLY A 698 -25.86 -22.36 -3.88
CA GLY A 698 -25.16 -21.53 -4.86
C GLY A 698 -24.19 -22.31 -5.75
N ASP A 699 -23.76 -23.50 -5.31
CA ASP A 699 -23.02 -24.48 -6.11
C ASP A 699 -23.82 -25.03 -7.30
N LYS A 700 -25.16 -25.02 -7.23
CA LYS A 700 -26.07 -25.55 -8.25
C LYS A 700 -26.66 -24.47 -9.15
N GLU A 701 -26.64 -23.20 -8.73
CA GLU A 701 -27.13 -22.09 -9.55
C GLU A 701 -25.99 -21.50 -10.39
N ARG A 702 -26.11 -21.61 -11.72
CA ARG A 702 -25.17 -21.00 -12.67
C ARG A 702 -25.34 -19.48 -12.70
N VAL A 703 -24.23 -18.75 -12.80
CA VAL A 703 -24.23 -17.31 -13.10
C VAL A 703 -24.45 -17.11 -14.60
N THR A 704 -25.43 -16.29 -14.95
CA THR A 704 -25.88 -15.95 -16.30
C THR A 704 -25.99 -14.43 -16.41
N GLU A 705 -26.12 -13.90 -17.62
CA GLU A 705 -26.20 -12.45 -17.84
C GLU A 705 -27.36 -11.80 -17.06
N ALA A 706 -28.45 -12.54 -16.85
CA ALA A 706 -29.63 -12.11 -16.11
C ALA A 706 -29.47 -12.08 -14.57
N ASN A 707 -28.52 -12.83 -13.97
CA ASN A 707 -28.31 -12.87 -12.51
C ASN A 707 -26.90 -12.41 -12.07
N LYS A 708 -26.00 -12.04 -12.98
CA LYS A 708 -24.61 -11.66 -12.66
C LYS A 708 -24.49 -10.49 -11.68
N GLU A 709 -25.41 -9.53 -11.68
CA GLU A 709 -25.42 -8.44 -10.70
C GLU A 709 -25.66 -8.92 -9.25
N GLN A 710 -26.40 -10.01 -9.05
CA GLN A 710 -26.51 -10.64 -7.73
C GLN A 710 -25.20 -11.32 -7.33
N TYR A 711 -24.53 -12.00 -8.27
CA TYR A 711 -23.24 -12.64 -8.04
C TYR A 711 -22.17 -11.59 -7.70
N LEU A 712 -22.07 -10.50 -8.46
CA LEU A 712 -21.15 -9.38 -8.21
C LEU A 712 -21.35 -8.76 -6.82
N GLN A 713 -22.60 -8.58 -6.38
CA GLN A 713 -22.90 -8.07 -5.05
C GLN A 713 -22.50 -9.04 -3.93
N LEU A 714 -22.82 -10.33 -4.05
CA LEU A 714 -22.48 -11.34 -3.04
C LEU A 714 -20.96 -11.58 -2.96
N VAL A 715 -20.27 -11.68 -4.09
CA VAL A 715 -18.81 -11.77 -4.16
C VAL A 715 -18.16 -10.53 -3.56
N THR A 716 -18.68 -9.33 -3.84
CA THR A 716 -18.20 -8.08 -3.24
C THR A 716 -18.33 -8.11 -1.72
N GLN A 717 -19.50 -8.49 -1.20
CA GLN A 717 -19.73 -8.58 0.24
C GLN A 717 -18.77 -9.60 0.89
N TRP A 718 -18.67 -10.81 0.34
CA TRP A 718 -17.78 -11.86 0.81
C TRP A 718 -16.31 -11.45 0.81
N ARG A 719 -15.79 -10.91 -0.31
CA ARG A 719 -14.37 -10.51 -0.43
C ARG A 719 -13.96 -9.46 0.59
N MET A 720 -14.91 -8.63 1.04
CA MET A 720 -14.72 -7.52 1.98
C MET A 720 -15.07 -7.87 3.44
N THR A 721 -15.58 -9.08 3.70
CA THR A 721 -15.96 -9.54 5.05
C THR A 721 -15.19 -10.76 5.54
N ARG A 722 -14.86 -11.70 4.63
CA ARG A 722 -14.35 -13.04 4.94
C ARG A 722 -13.18 -13.06 5.95
N GLY A 723 -13.38 -13.79 7.05
CA GLY A 723 -12.34 -14.07 8.06
C GLY A 723 -11.91 -12.86 8.90
N ILE A 724 -12.61 -11.72 8.78
CA ILE A 724 -12.34 -10.50 9.56
C ILE A 724 -13.58 -10.02 10.35
N GLU A 725 -14.63 -10.83 10.42
CA GLU A 725 -15.92 -10.49 11.03
C GLU A 725 -15.82 -10.27 12.53
N GLU A 726 -15.31 -11.25 13.29
CA GLU A 726 -15.17 -11.17 14.75
C GLU A 726 -14.21 -10.04 15.17
N GLN A 727 -13.11 -9.89 14.43
CA GLN A 727 -12.12 -8.84 14.62
C GLN A 727 -12.74 -7.45 14.42
N THR A 728 -13.59 -7.30 13.41
CA THR A 728 -14.28 -6.03 13.16
C THR A 728 -15.33 -5.76 14.23
N VAL A 729 -16.10 -6.77 14.66
CA VAL A 729 -17.06 -6.61 15.77
C VAL A 729 -16.33 -6.19 17.05
N ALA A 730 -15.26 -6.88 17.43
CA ALA A 730 -14.47 -6.54 18.61
C ALA A 730 -13.89 -5.11 18.56
N PHE A 731 -13.41 -4.66 17.40
CA PHE A 731 -12.98 -3.28 17.18
C PHE A 731 -14.14 -2.29 17.33
N LEU A 732 -15.28 -2.53 16.69
CA LEU A 732 -16.45 -1.63 16.74
C LEU A 732 -17.06 -1.55 18.14
N ASP A 733 -17.11 -2.66 18.88
CA ASP A 733 -17.50 -2.69 20.29
C ASP A 733 -16.59 -1.80 21.14
N GLY A 734 -15.28 -1.99 21.03
CA GLY A 734 -14.30 -1.19 21.76
C GLY A 734 -14.35 0.29 21.40
N PHE A 735 -14.65 0.61 20.14
CA PHE A 735 -14.86 1.98 19.69
C PHE A 735 -16.12 2.58 20.31
N ASN A 736 -17.26 1.91 20.13
CA ASN A 736 -18.59 2.37 20.54
C ASN A 736 -18.74 2.52 22.06
N GLU A 737 -18.01 1.71 22.83
CA GLU A 737 -17.84 1.85 24.28
C GLU A 737 -17.31 3.24 24.71
N VAL A 738 -16.46 3.88 23.89
CA VAL A 738 -15.84 5.18 24.20
C VAL A 738 -16.51 6.32 23.43
N VAL A 739 -16.67 6.20 22.11
CA VAL A 739 -17.37 7.17 21.24
C VAL A 739 -18.52 6.44 20.54
N PRO A 740 -19.79 6.76 20.86
CA PRO A 740 -20.94 6.15 20.19
C PRO A 740 -20.89 6.40 18.68
N LEU A 741 -21.05 5.34 17.87
CA LEU A 741 -20.97 5.42 16.40
C LEU A 741 -22.03 6.38 15.81
N GLU A 742 -23.17 6.51 16.49
CA GLU A 742 -24.24 7.47 16.19
C GLU A 742 -23.76 8.95 16.14
N TRP A 743 -22.68 9.31 16.85
CA TRP A 743 -22.09 10.66 16.78
C TRP A 743 -21.34 10.91 15.46
N LEU A 744 -21.03 9.85 14.70
CA LEU A 744 -20.32 9.94 13.42
C LEU A 744 -21.26 9.97 12.19
N LYS A 745 -22.58 9.79 12.37
CA LYS A 745 -23.56 9.59 11.28
C LYS A 745 -23.67 10.70 10.22
N TYR A 746 -23.08 11.87 10.48
CA TYR A 746 -23.07 13.00 9.54
C TYR A 746 -21.76 13.14 8.77
N PHE A 747 -20.74 12.34 9.09
CA PHE A 747 -19.46 12.32 8.38
C PHE A 747 -19.44 11.25 7.30
N ASP A 748 -18.66 11.51 6.26
CA ASP A 748 -18.22 10.47 5.33
C ASP A 748 -16.88 9.83 5.73
N GLU A 749 -16.51 8.77 5.01
CA GLU A 749 -15.32 7.97 5.22
C GLU A 749 -14.00 8.76 5.06
N ARG A 750 -13.99 9.82 4.25
CA ARG A 750 -12.84 10.71 4.05
C ARG A 750 -12.74 11.75 5.15
N GLU A 751 -13.87 12.29 5.59
CA GLU A 751 -13.93 13.18 6.75
C GLU A 751 -13.51 12.46 8.04
N LEU A 752 -13.89 11.19 8.20
CA LEU A 752 -13.42 10.35 9.30
C LEU A 752 -11.91 10.08 9.22
N GLU A 753 -11.34 9.88 8.02
CA GLU A 753 -9.88 9.84 7.85
C GLU A 753 -9.25 11.19 8.26
N LEU A 754 -9.78 12.32 7.80
CA LEU A 754 -9.25 13.66 8.13
C LEU A 754 -9.26 13.92 9.65
N MET A 755 -10.33 13.52 10.35
CA MET A 755 -10.42 13.66 11.81
C MET A 755 -9.39 12.82 12.59
N LEU A 756 -8.96 11.67 12.04
CA LEU A 756 -8.00 10.75 12.67
C LEU A 756 -6.55 11.03 12.25
N CYS A 757 -6.29 11.23 10.96
CA CYS A 757 -4.95 11.44 10.43
C CYS A 757 -4.46 12.88 10.63
N GLY A 758 -5.39 13.85 10.62
CA GLY A 758 -5.09 15.27 10.46
C GLY A 758 -4.70 15.61 9.02
N MET A 759 -4.96 16.86 8.61
CA MET A 759 -4.40 17.43 7.39
C MET A 759 -2.92 17.80 7.59
N GLN A 760 -2.22 17.88 6.46
CA GLN A 760 -0.89 18.48 6.31
C GLN A 760 -1.04 19.66 5.34
N GLU A 761 -0.12 20.62 5.36
CA GLU A 761 -0.08 21.65 4.32
C GLU A 761 0.41 21.03 3.01
N VAL A 762 -0.37 21.18 1.94
CA VAL A 762 -0.09 20.55 0.65
C VAL A 762 0.78 21.46 -0.21
N ASP A 763 2.08 21.16 -0.30
CA ASP A 763 3.01 21.79 -1.24
C ASP A 763 2.60 21.48 -2.70
N VAL A 764 1.96 22.47 -3.32
CA VAL A 764 1.51 22.40 -4.72
C VAL A 764 2.67 22.43 -5.71
N ASP A 765 3.82 23.02 -5.34
CA ASP A 765 5.01 23.06 -6.18
C ASP A 765 5.72 21.71 -6.19
N ASP A 766 5.80 20.99 -5.07
CA ASP A 766 6.26 19.59 -5.05
C ASP A 766 5.30 18.65 -5.79
N TRP A 767 3.99 18.80 -5.58
CA TRP A 767 2.96 18.04 -6.31
C TRP A 767 3.09 18.23 -7.83
N GLN A 768 3.24 19.47 -8.31
CA GLN A 768 3.38 19.78 -9.74
C GLN A 768 4.74 19.35 -10.32
N ARG A 769 5.82 19.41 -9.53
CA ARG A 769 7.15 18.90 -9.93
C ARG A 769 7.15 17.38 -10.12
N ASN A 770 6.49 16.64 -9.23
CA ASN A 770 6.51 15.17 -9.23
C ASN A 770 5.39 14.51 -10.07
N THR A 771 4.38 15.27 -10.52
CA THR A 771 3.31 14.73 -11.37
C THR A 771 3.79 14.27 -12.75
N ILE A 772 3.30 13.09 -13.15
CA ILE A 772 3.45 12.49 -14.48
C ILE A 772 2.19 12.76 -15.33
N TYR A 773 2.35 12.85 -16.66
CA TYR A 773 1.24 13.06 -17.60
C TYR A 773 1.20 11.96 -18.66
N ARG A 774 0.00 11.47 -18.98
CA ARG A 774 -0.24 10.45 -20.02
C ARG A 774 -1.27 10.96 -21.01
N HIS A 775 -0.96 10.88 -22.30
CA HIS A 775 -1.75 11.48 -23.39
C HIS A 775 -2.02 13.00 -23.20
N TYR A 776 -1.24 13.62 -22.31
CA TYR A 776 -1.17 15.03 -21.95
C TYR A 776 0.29 15.44 -21.75
N THR A 777 0.54 16.74 -21.66
CA THR A 777 1.86 17.34 -21.39
C THR A 777 1.70 18.50 -20.41
N ARG A 778 2.80 18.99 -19.80
CA ARG A 778 2.77 20.17 -18.92
C ARG A 778 2.21 21.44 -19.58
N THR A 779 2.26 21.54 -20.91
CA THR A 779 1.75 22.66 -21.71
C THR A 779 0.33 22.43 -22.26
N SER A 780 -0.31 21.29 -21.98
CA SER A 780 -1.69 21.04 -22.39
C SER A 780 -2.67 21.91 -21.60
N LYS A 781 -3.67 22.52 -22.28
CA LYS A 781 -4.61 23.48 -21.66
C LYS A 781 -5.24 22.96 -20.37
N GLN A 782 -5.76 21.74 -20.38
CA GLN A 782 -6.40 21.12 -19.21
C GLN A 782 -5.43 20.85 -18.06
N VAL A 783 -4.13 20.66 -18.33
CA VAL A 783 -3.10 20.53 -17.29
C VAL A 783 -2.77 21.89 -16.67
N ALA A 784 -2.64 22.94 -17.49
CA ALA A 784 -2.46 24.31 -16.97
C ALA A 784 -3.68 24.74 -16.12
N TRP A 785 -4.89 24.48 -16.61
CA TRP A 785 -6.14 24.69 -15.88
C TRP A 785 -6.24 23.88 -14.59
N PHE A 786 -5.82 22.61 -14.58
CA PHE A 786 -5.77 21.80 -13.36
C PHE A 786 -4.87 22.44 -12.28
N TRP A 787 -3.65 22.90 -12.63
CA TRP A 787 -2.77 23.54 -11.64
C TRP A 787 -3.22 24.95 -11.23
N GLN A 788 -3.90 25.68 -12.12
CA GLN A 788 -4.58 26.93 -11.77
C GLN A 788 -5.68 26.67 -10.73
N PHE A 789 -6.51 25.66 -10.95
CA PHE A 789 -7.55 25.21 -10.02
C PHE A 789 -6.97 24.78 -8.66
N VAL A 790 -5.96 23.90 -8.64
CA VAL A 790 -5.31 23.43 -7.39
C VAL A 790 -4.68 24.57 -6.58
N ARG A 791 -4.15 25.62 -7.23
CA ARG A 791 -3.63 26.80 -6.53
C ARG A 791 -4.72 27.72 -5.98
N GLN A 792 -5.88 27.80 -6.65
CA GLN A 792 -7.05 28.56 -6.18
C GLN A 792 -7.80 27.85 -5.04
N MET A 793 -7.72 26.52 -4.94
CA MET A 793 -8.27 25.75 -3.82
C MET A 793 -7.55 26.06 -2.50
N ASP A 794 -8.31 26.08 -1.41
CA ASP A 794 -7.78 26.02 -0.04
C ASP A 794 -7.21 24.62 0.29
N ASN A 795 -6.60 24.50 1.48
CA ASN A 795 -5.95 23.24 1.88
C ASN A 795 -6.94 22.10 2.21
N GLU A 796 -8.17 22.39 2.59
CA GLU A 796 -9.21 21.38 2.86
C GLU A 796 -9.66 20.76 1.52
N LYS A 797 -9.91 21.59 0.50
CA LYS A 797 -10.20 21.12 -0.86
C LYS A 797 -9.00 20.41 -1.51
N ARG A 798 -7.75 20.87 -1.30
CA ARG A 798 -6.54 20.14 -1.76
C ARG A 798 -6.43 18.75 -1.12
N ALA A 799 -6.71 18.62 0.17
CA ALA A 799 -6.72 17.33 0.87
C ALA A 799 -7.85 16.41 0.36
N ARG A 800 -9.07 16.92 0.14
CA ARG A 800 -10.17 16.16 -0.49
C ARG A 800 -9.81 15.69 -1.92
N LEU A 801 -9.11 16.50 -2.72
CA LEU A 801 -8.60 16.07 -4.04
C LEU A 801 -7.50 15.01 -3.93
N LEU A 802 -6.60 15.10 -2.95
CA LEU A 802 -5.59 14.08 -2.71
C LEU A 802 -6.25 12.74 -2.32
N GLN A 803 -7.27 12.77 -1.45
CA GLN A 803 -8.11 11.61 -1.12
C GLN A 803 -8.83 11.04 -2.35
N PHE A 804 -9.39 11.91 -3.20
CA PHE A 804 -10.06 11.48 -4.44
C PHE A 804 -9.11 10.69 -5.35
N VAL A 805 -7.86 11.15 -5.55
CA VAL A 805 -6.92 10.53 -6.51
C VAL A 805 -6.05 9.41 -5.93
N THR A 806 -5.74 9.43 -4.63
CA THR A 806 -4.80 8.48 -3.99
C THR A 806 -5.45 7.56 -2.96
N GLY A 807 -6.67 7.87 -2.51
CA GLY A 807 -7.36 7.12 -1.45
C GLY A 807 -6.95 7.51 -0.02
N THR A 808 -6.11 8.53 0.16
CA THR A 808 -5.71 9.04 1.49
C THR A 808 -5.44 10.56 1.47
N CYS A 809 -5.59 11.23 2.61
CA CYS A 809 -5.25 12.66 2.78
C CYS A 809 -3.75 12.91 3.05
N ARG A 810 -2.92 11.86 3.04
CA ARG A 810 -1.52 11.89 3.52
C ARG A 810 -0.52 11.99 2.37
N VAL A 811 0.54 12.77 2.60
CA VAL A 811 1.76 12.78 1.76
C VAL A 811 2.87 11.98 2.48
N PRO A 812 3.74 11.25 1.75
CA PRO A 812 4.95 10.62 2.32
C PRO A 812 5.96 11.63 2.91
N VAL A 813 6.97 11.13 3.64
CA VAL A 813 7.99 11.97 4.29
C VAL A 813 8.82 12.76 3.28
N GLY A 814 9.27 12.15 2.17
CA GLY A 814 9.96 12.82 1.06
C GLY A 814 9.02 13.40 0.00
N GLY A 815 7.77 13.74 0.36
CA GLY A 815 6.85 14.44 -0.53
C GLY A 815 6.23 13.58 -1.63
N PHE A 816 5.76 14.24 -2.69
CA PHE A 816 5.10 13.61 -3.84
C PHE A 816 6.06 12.78 -4.72
N ALA A 817 7.37 12.94 -4.53
CA ALA A 817 8.40 12.13 -5.18
C ALA A 817 8.33 10.65 -4.77
N GLU A 818 7.96 10.39 -3.51
CA GLU A 818 7.90 9.09 -2.83
C GLU A 818 6.48 8.49 -2.78
N LEU A 819 5.52 8.99 -3.56
CA LEU A 819 4.18 8.41 -3.62
C LEU A 819 4.22 6.93 -4.03
N MET A 820 3.50 6.10 -3.27
CA MET A 820 3.36 4.66 -3.50
C MET A 820 1.94 4.35 -3.99
N GLY A 821 1.82 3.34 -4.84
CA GLY A 821 0.55 2.78 -5.30
C GLY A 821 0.51 1.27 -5.08
N SER A 822 -0.39 0.57 -5.78
CA SER A 822 -0.61 -0.88 -5.65
C SER A 822 0.58 -1.79 -5.96
N ASN A 823 1.55 -1.29 -6.72
CA ASN A 823 2.71 -2.03 -7.24
C ASN A 823 4.05 -1.34 -6.88
N GLY A 824 4.12 -0.68 -5.73
CA GLY A 824 5.31 0.04 -5.25
C GLY A 824 5.35 1.52 -5.68
N PRO A 825 6.55 2.08 -5.95
CA PRO A 825 6.72 3.51 -6.28
C PRO A 825 5.90 3.95 -7.50
N GLN A 826 4.92 4.81 -7.27
CA GLN A 826 3.92 5.22 -8.26
C GLN A 826 3.49 6.67 -7.98
N ARG A 827 4.15 7.61 -8.66
CA ARG A 827 3.84 9.04 -8.55
C ARG A 827 2.44 9.38 -9.06
N PHE A 828 1.93 10.52 -8.59
CA PHE A 828 0.69 11.13 -9.07
C PHE A 828 0.69 11.27 -10.60
N CYS A 829 -0.40 10.89 -11.25
CA CYS A 829 -0.50 10.82 -12.71
C CYS A 829 -1.81 11.42 -13.23
N ILE A 830 -1.74 12.31 -14.22
CA ILE A 830 -2.93 12.81 -14.95
C ILE A 830 -2.97 12.17 -16.34
N GLU A 831 -4.04 11.44 -16.66
CA GLU A 831 -4.22 10.75 -17.93
C GLU A 831 -5.43 11.31 -18.69
N LYS A 832 -5.26 11.58 -20.00
CA LYS A 832 -6.36 12.06 -20.87
C LYS A 832 -7.27 10.89 -21.25
N VAL A 833 -8.45 10.82 -20.63
CA VAL A 833 -9.44 9.76 -20.87
C VAL A 833 -10.83 10.34 -21.14
N GLY A 834 -11.60 9.70 -22.02
CA GLY A 834 -13.03 10.01 -22.19
C GLY A 834 -13.37 11.23 -23.05
N LYS A 835 -14.58 11.76 -22.84
CA LYS A 835 -15.20 12.87 -23.58
C LYS A 835 -15.42 14.06 -22.64
N ASP A 836 -15.52 15.28 -23.18
CA ASP A 836 -15.72 16.50 -22.38
C ASP A 836 -17.06 16.58 -21.62
N THR A 837 -18.00 15.66 -21.89
CA THR A 837 -19.24 15.52 -21.10
C THR A 837 -19.06 14.69 -19.82
N TRP A 838 -18.01 13.84 -19.74
CA TRP A 838 -17.79 12.92 -18.63
C TRP A 838 -17.30 13.64 -17.37
N LEU A 839 -17.54 13.05 -16.21
CA LEU A 839 -16.87 13.43 -14.95
C LEU A 839 -15.41 12.93 -14.96
N PRO A 840 -14.49 13.60 -14.24
CA PRO A 840 -13.16 13.07 -14.00
C PRO A 840 -13.26 11.88 -13.04
N ARG A 841 -12.36 10.92 -13.18
CA ARG A 841 -12.38 9.68 -12.39
C ARG A 841 -11.01 9.43 -11.77
N SER A 842 -10.94 8.59 -10.76
CA SER A 842 -9.66 8.19 -10.17
C SER A 842 -9.47 6.69 -10.11
N HIS A 843 -8.20 6.31 -10.15
CA HIS A 843 -7.71 4.98 -9.83
C HIS A 843 -6.67 5.12 -8.72
N THR A 844 -7.13 4.98 -7.47
CA THR A 844 -6.32 5.23 -6.26
C THR A 844 -5.07 4.37 -6.22
N CYS A 845 -5.21 3.09 -6.58
CA CYS A 845 -4.11 2.15 -6.70
C CYS A 845 -3.04 2.49 -7.76
N PHE A 846 -3.24 3.51 -8.59
CA PHE A 846 -2.23 4.06 -9.50
C PHE A 846 -1.93 5.55 -9.27
N ASN A 847 -2.45 6.15 -8.18
CA ASN A 847 -2.42 7.59 -7.91
C ASN A 847 -2.83 8.42 -9.14
N ARG A 848 -3.85 7.95 -9.87
CA ARG A 848 -4.17 8.44 -11.22
C ARG A 848 -5.51 9.16 -11.28
N LEU A 849 -5.49 10.33 -11.89
CA LEU A 849 -6.66 11.11 -12.29
C LEU A 849 -6.89 10.93 -13.81
N ASP A 850 -8.00 10.31 -14.17
CA ASP A 850 -8.58 10.40 -15.51
C ASP A 850 -9.18 11.81 -15.64
N LEU A 851 -8.54 12.67 -16.44
CA LEU A 851 -8.99 14.04 -16.69
C LEU A 851 -9.50 14.16 -18.13
N PRO A 852 -10.82 14.36 -18.35
CA PRO A 852 -11.36 14.53 -19.69
C PRO A 852 -10.90 15.83 -20.38
N PRO A 853 -10.90 15.86 -21.73
CA PRO A 853 -10.48 17.02 -22.51
C PRO A 853 -11.53 18.13 -22.56
N TYR A 854 -11.86 18.70 -21.40
CA TYR A 854 -12.76 19.83 -21.24
C TYR A 854 -12.40 21.02 -22.14
N LYS A 855 -13.41 21.79 -22.54
CA LYS A 855 -13.30 22.88 -23.52
C LYS A 855 -12.96 24.23 -22.89
N SER A 856 -13.21 24.42 -21.60
CA SER A 856 -12.91 25.65 -20.86
C SER A 856 -12.43 25.39 -19.43
N TYR A 857 -11.96 26.44 -18.75
CA TYR A 857 -11.53 26.39 -17.35
C TYR A 857 -12.72 26.13 -16.41
N GLU A 858 -13.84 26.79 -16.68
CA GLU A 858 -15.07 26.76 -15.89
C GLU A 858 -15.67 25.35 -15.88
N GLN A 859 -15.73 24.69 -17.06
CA GLN A 859 -16.17 23.30 -17.19
C GLN A 859 -15.27 22.33 -16.39
N LEU A 860 -13.95 22.55 -16.39
CA LEU A 860 -13.00 21.75 -15.61
C LEU A 860 -13.19 21.97 -14.10
N CYS A 861 -13.42 23.21 -13.66
CA CYS A 861 -13.67 23.55 -12.26
C CYS A 861 -15.01 22.99 -11.76
N GLU A 862 -16.08 23.09 -12.54
CA GLU A 862 -17.39 22.50 -12.25
C GLU A 862 -17.27 20.99 -12.06
N LYS A 863 -16.68 20.30 -13.05
CA LYS A 863 -16.59 18.84 -13.07
C LYS A 863 -15.62 18.28 -12.03
N LEU A 864 -14.55 19.00 -11.68
CA LEU A 864 -13.65 18.61 -10.60
C LEU A 864 -14.27 18.84 -9.22
N ASN A 865 -14.86 20.02 -8.92
CA ASN A 865 -15.54 20.22 -7.63
C ASN A 865 -16.62 19.14 -7.43
N TYR A 866 -17.48 18.91 -8.43
CA TYR A 866 -18.52 17.88 -8.38
C TYR A 866 -17.94 16.49 -8.04
N ALA A 867 -16.91 16.03 -8.75
CA ALA A 867 -16.31 14.72 -8.47
C ALA A 867 -15.62 14.62 -7.11
N ILE A 868 -15.01 15.71 -6.62
CA ILE A 868 -14.35 15.75 -5.30
C ILE A 868 -15.39 15.72 -4.17
N GLU A 869 -16.53 16.37 -4.35
CA GLU A 869 -17.55 16.59 -3.31
C GLU A 869 -18.64 15.50 -3.32
N GLU A 870 -19.24 15.18 -4.47
CA GLU A 870 -20.40 14.28 -4.62
C GLU A 870 -19.98 12.79 -4.68
N THR A 871 -19.05 12.38 -3.80
CA THR A 871 -18.51 11.01 -3.77
C THR A 871 -18.93 10.19 -2.54
N GLU A 872 -20.24 10.18 -2.26
CA GLU A 872 -20.90 9.10 -1.49
C GLU A 872 -20.88 7.78 -2.31
N GLY A 873 -19.67 7.23 -2.48
CA GLY A 873 -19.36 6.22 -3.49
C GLY A 873 -18.87 6.85 -4.81
N PHE A 874 -17.80 6.29 -5.37
CA PHE A 874 -17.30 6.65 -6.72
C PHE A 874 -18.16 6.00 -7.83
N GLY A 875 -19.48 6.10 -7.72
CA GLY A 875 -20.45 5.29 -8.45
C GLY A 875 -21.55 6.11 -9.13
N GLN A 876 -21.17 7.17 -9.83
CA GLN A 876 -21.96 7.67 -10.96
C GLN A 876 -21.32 7.12 -12.25
N GLU A 877 -21.84 5.97 -12.69
CA GLU A 877 -21.70 5.43 -14.05
C GLU A 877 -22.98 5.75 -14.84
#